data_AF-A0A2V6RS93-F1
#
_entry.id   AF-A0A2V6RS93-F1
#
_cell.length_a   1.000
_cell.length_b   1.000
_cell.length_c   1.000
_cell.angle_alpha   90.00
_cell.angle_beta   90.00
_cell.angle_gamma   90.00
#
_symmetry.space_group_name_H-M   'P 1'
#
loop_
_entity.id
_entity.type
_entity.pdbx_description
1 polymer ?
#
loop_
_entity_poly.entity_id
_entity_poly.type
_entity_poly.pdbx_seq_one_letter_code
_entity_poly.pdbx_strand_id
1 'polypeptide(L)'
;RRRRGGAPIKLRIVKGANLAMERIEAAVHGWPQAPYTTKAEVDANFKRMIEYGCHPERAQAVHLGIASHNLFDVAHGLLLRAESEDESLSPIGGEGRTSSRDAALSDEARAELVRGRDFVEFEMLEGMANHQARAVQARAGGLLLYAPVVRSEDFHSAIAYLVRRLDENTAPDNFLRHVFGLEPGSPDWERERDRFLAAFDRVDEISDAPRQHQNRALESLSPTGGEGRSSSRDAVLSDEVSAELVRGQTSREEQGEPAQEAFSNEPDTDWSVPANREWIDAVVTSWRARPPETVPLQIAGELLKGAAEVEARDRSLPERIAYRHALADRAQIDRALDAARAAQPAWAARPPAERRALLDQAALVLARRRADLIGAMIIDGAKTVPEADPEVSEAIDFARYYPRSLEEVAPDLVGCQMDPLGVIVIAPPWNFPLSIPASGVLAALAAGNCALLKPAPEAVLVGWHLARALWDAGIPREVLQFVPCPDDDVGRALITDPRVDAVILTGSAETARRFLAWRPDLELFAETSGKNAIIITALADRDQAIRDLVRSAFGHQGQKCSAASLAICEAEVYDDPVFRRQLRDAAASLDAGSAWELSSRITPLTQPPAEALRRALTALDPGEEWLLEPRLMSTEHPHLWSPGIKLGVRRGSFFHVTECFGPVLGLMRAEHLITGAMVGRQPFGGWKASSIGPGAKVGGPNYVLQLARWRQVRPPTPAAECAPRVAALLERFLEDAPFEPARLLGVSAASFAEAWQRHFSREHERMRILGERNVFRYRACRRMLVRAETNSPGGRLALRLVLLAALTCDVPLTVSLSGGDPWPWLAEHACITAFTESEAELIARLRNSSEKDGVDRLRALAPVSLAVRSAAHEAGVAVIDAPVLAVGRLELRWYLREQTIGRVTHRYGNVMEPAATQ
;
A
#
# COMPACT_ATOMS: atom_id res chain seq x y z
N ARG A 1 -35.94 -27.71 4.17
CA ARG A 1 -37.05 -26.79 3.79
C ARG A 1 -38.34 -27.54 3.44
N ARG A 2 -38.34 -28.40 2.41
CA ARG A 2 -39.52 -29.20 2.03
C ARG A 2 -40.11 -30.07 3.15
N ARG A 3 -39.27 -30.75 3.94
CA ARG A 3 -39.72 -31.51 5.14
C ARG A 3 -40.44 -30.65 6.19
N ARG A 4 -40.30 -29.31 6.15
CA ARG A 4 -41.00 -28.34 7.02
C ARG A 4 -42.20 -27.68 6.32
N GLY A 5 -42.68 -28.24 5.20
CA GLY A 5 -43.79 -27.69 4.40
C GLY A 5 -43.45 -26.50 3.50
N GLY A 6 -42.18 -26.09 3.41
CA GLY A 6 -41.77 -24.97 2.54
C GLY A 6 -41.58 -25.36 1.08
N ALA A 7 -41.83 -24.42 0.17
CA ALA A 7 -41.61 -24.59 -1.28
C ALA A 7 -40.16 -25.00 -1.63
N PRO A 8 -39.93 -25.68 -2.78
CA PRO A 8 -38.59 -25.93 -3.31
C PRO A 8 -37.84 -24.62 -3.59
N ILE A 9 -36.53 -24.71 -3.74
CA ILE A 9 -35.68 -23.58 -4.18
C ILE A 9 -35.17 -23.85 -5.59
N LYS A 10 -34.72 -22.81 -6.30
CA LYS A 10 -34.03 -22.95 -7.58
C LYS A 10 -32.57 -22.51 -7.43
N LEU A 11 -31.64 -23.31 -7.96
CA LEU A 11 -30.21 -23.00 -8.03
C LEU A 11 -29.80 -22.91 -9.50
N ARG A 12 -29.33 -21.74 -9.93
CA ARG A 12 -28.71 -21.55 -11.24
C ARG A 12 -27.22 -21.87 -11.14
N ILE A 13 -26.75 -22.90 -11.83
CA ILE A 13 -25.31 -23.20 -11.92
C ILE A 13 -24.72 -22.42 -13.09
N VAL A 14 -23.68 -21.65 -12.80
CA VAL A 14 -22.82 -20.96 -13.78
C VAL A 14 -21.36 -21.30 -13.51
N LYS A 15 -20.50 -21.14 -14.51
CA LYS A 15 -19.04 -21.34 -14.36
C LYS A 15 -18.34 -20.17 -13.63
N GLY A 16 -18.98 -19.01 -13.58
CA GLY A 16 -18.43 -17.77 -13.01
C GLY A 16 -18.02 -16.76 -14.07
N ALA A 17 -18.11 -15.48 -13.72
CA ALA A 17 -17.94 -14.38 -14.68
C ALA A 17 -17.22 -13.17 -14.04
N ASN A 18 -16.34 -13.43 -13.07
CA ASN A 18 -15.56 -12.38 -12.39
C ASN A 18 -14.06 -12.75 -12.25
N LEU A 19 -13.61 -13.83 -12.90
CA LEU A 19 -12.26 -14.39 -12.71
C LEU A 19 -11.15 -13.35 -12.89
N ALA A 20 -11.30 -12.45 -13.87
CA ALA A 20 -10.32 -11.40 -14.14
C ALA A 20 -10.13 -10.46 -12.94
N MET A 21 -11.23 -10.03 -12.30
CA MET A 21 -11.16 -9.18 -11.10
C MET A 21 -10.71 -9.97 -9.87
N GLU A 22 -11.18 -11.21 -9.67
CA GLU A 22 -10.74 -12.06 -8.56
C GLU A 22 -9.22 -12.28 -8.55
N ARG A 23 -8.61 -12.36 -9.75
CA ARG A 23 -7.15 -12.41 -9.92
C ARG A 23 -6.45 -11.13 -9.47
N ILE A 24 -7.04 -9.97 -9.74
CA ILE A 24 -6.49 -8.68 -9.29
C ILE A 24 -6.63 -8.56 -7.78
N GLU A 25 -7.82 -8.81 -7.22
CA GLU A 25 -8.09 -8.72 -5.78
C GLU A 25 -7.12 -9.61 -4.98
N ALA A 26 -6.94 -10.86 -5.41
CA ALA A 26 -5.99 -11.79 -4.80
C ALA A 26 -4.54 -11.26 -4.85
N ALA A 27 -4.10 -10.72 -5.99
CA ALA A 27 -2.75 -10.21 -6.14
C ALA A 27 -2.49 -8.93 -5.33
N VAL A 28 -3.46 -8.02 -5.27
CA VAL A 28 -3.37 -6.75 -4.52
C VAL A 28 -3.30 -7.00 -3.01
N HIS A 29 -4.08 -7.95 -2.51
CA HIS A 29 -4.15 -8.26 -1.08
C HIS A 29 -3.19 -9.37 -0.62
N GLY A 30 -2.48 -10.02 -1.55
CA GLY A 30 -1.63 -11.17 -1.23
C GLY A 30 -2.41 -12.41 -0.78
N TRP A 31 -3.67 -12.53 -1.21
CA TRP A 31 -4.54 -13.67 -0.88
C TRP A 31 -4.45 -14.78 -1.94
N PRO A 32 -4.75 -16.04 -1.57
CA PRO A 32 -5.07 -17.05 -2.55
C PRO A 32 -6.28 -16.62 -3.39
N GLN A 33 -6.18 -16.77 -4.71
CA GLN A 33 -7.33 -16.57 -5.59
C GLN A 33 -8.50 -17.48 -5.17
N ALA A 34 -9.69 -16.91 -5.01
CA ALA A 34 -10.88 -17.64 -4.56
C ALA A 34 -11.39 -18.67 -5.60
N PRO A 35 -11.61 -18.32 -6.88
CA PRO A 35 -11.92 -19.32 -7.92
C PRO A 35 -10.78 -20.31 -8.17
N TYR A 36 -11.09 -21.44 -8.82
CA TYR A 36 -10.08 -22.32 -9.38
C TYR A 36 -9.15 -21.59 -10.36
N THR A 37 -7.90 -22.04 -10.44
CA THR A 37 -6.84 -21.41 -11.24
C THR A 37 -6.87 -21.80 -12.70
N THR A 38 -7.47 -22.95 -13.03
CA THR A 38 -7.56 -23.45 -14.40
C THR A 38 -9.00 -23.66 -14.83
N LYS A 39 -9.25 -23.46 -16.13
CA LYS A 39 -10.55 -23.73 -16.73
C LYS A 39 -10.99 -25.19 -16.55
N ALA A 40 -10.06 -26.13 -16.66
CA ALA A 40 -10.36 -27.55 -16.53
C ALA A 40 -10.86 -27.93 -15.12
N GLU A 41 -10.34 -27.29 -14.06
CA GLU A 41 -10.90 -27.45 -12.70
C GLU A 41 -12.33 -26.88 -12.60
N VAL A 42 -12.58 -25.71 -13.19
CA VAL A 42 -13.93 -25.12 -13.26
C VAL A 42 -14.89 -26.04 -14.01
N ASP A 43 -14.45 -26.58 -15.14
CA ASP A 43 -15.24 -27.49 -15.96
C ASP A 43 -15.54 -28.79 -15.19
N ALA A 44 -14.55 -29.41 -14.56
CA ALA A 44 -14.74 -30.58 -13.71
C ALA A 44 -15.75 -30.31 -12.58
N ASN A 45 -15.60 -29.19 -11.86
CA ASN A 45 -16.54 -28.84 -10.77
C ASN A 45 -17.94 -28.57 -11.30
N PHE A 46 -18.06 -27.97 -12.48
CA PHE A 46 -19.35 -27.77 -13.14
C PHE A 46 -20.04 -29.11 -13.43
N LYS A 47 -19.29 -30.16 -13.84
CA LYS A 47 -19.85 -31.49 -14.13
C LYS A 47 -20.29 -32.16 -12.83
N ARG A 48 -19.40 -32.14 -11.82
CA ARG A 48 -19.68 -32.61 -10.45
C ARG A 48 -20.98 -32.03 -9.90
N MET A 49 -21.19 -30.73 -10.05
CA MET A 49 -22.42 -30.06 -9.56
C MET A 49 -23.66 -30.44 -10.39
N ILE A 50 -23.53 -30.62 -11.70
CA ILE A 50 -24.64 -31.06 -12.56
C ILE A 50 -25.04 -32.49 -12.22
N GLU A 51 -24.09 -33.43 -12.17
CA GLU A 51 -24.35 -34.83 -11.80
C GLU A 51 -24.98 -34.92 -10.40
N TYR A 52 -24.45 -34.14 -9.44
CA TYR A 52 -25.03 -34.10 -8.10
C TYR A 52 -26.46 -33.54 -8.10
N GLY A 53 -26.71 -32.44 -8.83
CA GLY A 53 -27.97 -31.69 -8.79
C GLY A 53 -29.09 -32.29 -9.63
N CYS A 54 -28.76 -32.98 -10.72
CA CYS A 54 -29.75 -33.60 -11.62
C CYS A 54 -30.39 -34.87 -11.04
N HIS A 55 -29.82 -35.45 -9.98
CA HIS A 55 -30.40 -36.64 -9.34
C HIS A 55 -31.84 -36.37 -8.84
N PRO A 56 -32.84 -37.23 -9.14
CA PRO A 56 -34.27 -36.95 -8.93
C PRO A 56 -34.61 -36.52 -7.49
N GLU A 57 -34.09 -37.24 -6.50
CA GLU A 57 -34.35 -36.97 -5.08
C GLU A 57 -33.93 -35.57 -4.64
N ARG A 58 -32.87 -35.02 -5.26
CA ARG A 58 -32.31 -33.71 -4.94
C ARG A 58 -32.99 -32.63 -5.77
N ALA A 59 -33.19 -32.88 -7.06
CA ALA A 59 -33.84 -31.96 -8.01
C ALA A 59 -35.27 -31.59 -7.55
N GLN A 60 -35.99 -32.54 -6.97
CA GLN A 60 -37.30 -32.32 -6.36
C GLN A 60 -37.28 -31.29 -5.20
N ALA A 61 -36.15 -31.12 -4.52
CA ALA A 61 -35.99 -30.14 -3.43
C ALA A 61 -35.32 -28.85 -3.90
N VAL A 62 -34.43 -28.96 -4.90
CA VAL A 62 -33.61 -27.90 -5.46
C VAL A 62 -33.70 -28.00 -6.98
N HIS A 63 -34.58 -27.21 -7.61
CA HIS A 63 -34.68 -27.16 -9.06
C HIS A 63 -33.36 -26.59 -9.61
N LEU A 64 -32.82 -27.21 -10.66
CA LEU A 64 -31.54 -26.87 -11.23
C LEU A 64 -31.71 -26.08 -12.52
N GLY A 65 -31.10 -24.90 -12.59
CA GLY A 65 -30.95 -24.13 -13.83
C GLY A 65 -29.54 -24.31 -14.38
N ILE A 66 -29.36 -25.08 -15.44
CA ILE A 66 -28.07 -25.25 -16.12
C ILE A 66 -27.87 -24.07 -17.07
N ALA A 67 -27.09 -23.07 -16.64
CA ALA A 67 -26.82 -21.86 -17.41
C ALA A 67 -25.49 -21.97 -18.18
N SER A 68 -25.55 -22.43 -19.43
CA SER A 68 -24.35 -22.63 -20.26
C SER A 68 -24.66 -22.50 -21.75
N HIS A 69 -23.70 -21.95 -22.50
CA HIS A 69 -23.68 -22.01 -23.96
C HIS A 69 -22.83 -23.19 -24.49
N ASN A 70 -22.13 -23.92 -23.63
CA ASN A 70 -21.38 -25.10 -24.04
C ASN A 70 -22.34 -26.25 -24.32
N LEU A 71 -22.44 -26.65 -25.59
CA LEU A 71 -23.39 -27.67 -26.03
C LEU A 71 -23.09 -29.05 -25.46
N PHE A 72 -21.83 -29.37 -25.15
CA PHE A 72 -21.48 -30.64 -24.49
C PHE A 72 -22.06 -30.68 -23.07
N ASP A 73 -21.93 -29.58 -22.32
CA ASP A 73 -22.51 -29.46 -20.98
C ASP A 73 -24.05 -29.51 -21.01
N VAL A 74 -24.67 -28.82 -21.97
CA VAL A 74 -26.14 -28.84 -22.14
C VAL A 74 -26.62 -30.24 -22.54
N ALA A 75 -25.93 -30.92 -23.46
CA ALA A 75 -26.26 -32.27 -23.86
C ALA A 75 -26.13 -33.27 -22.69
N HIS A 76 -25.07 -33.14 -21.89
CA HIS A 76 -24.88 -33.96 -20.69
C HIS A 76 -26.02 -33.75 -19.67
N GLY A 77 -26.42 -32.50 -19.40
CA GLY A 77 -27.57 -32.21 -18.55
C GLY A 77 -28.89 -32.77 -19.10
N LEU A 78 -29.09 -32.76 -20.43
CA LEU A 78 -30.27 -33.36 -21.07
C LEU A 78 -30.30 -34.88 -20.90
N LEU A 79 -29.13 -35.54 -20.99
CA LEU A 79 -29.00 -36.99 -20.79
C LEU A 79 -29.26 -37.37 -19.33
N LEU A 80 -28.66 -36.67 -18.37
CA LEU A 80 -28.90 -36.91 -16.94
C LEU A 80 -30.38 -36.71 -16.56
N ARG A 81 -31.03 -35.70 -17.16
CA ARG A 81 -32.47 -35.48 -16.99
C ARG A 81 -33.30 -36.64 -17.54
N ALA A 82 -32.91 -37.21 -18.68
CA ALA A 82 -33.60 -38.34 -19.29
C ALA A 82 -33.36 -39.66 -18.52
N GLU A 83 -32.14 -39.90 -18.03
CA GLU A 83 -31.79 -41.06 -17.19
C GLU A 83 -32.53 -41.03 -15.84
N SER A 84 -32.73 -39.82 -15.30
CA SER A 84 -33.51 -39.57 -14.08
C SER A 84 -35.02 -39.85 -14.25
N GLU A 85 -35.50 -39.97 -15.49
CA GLU A 85 -36.89 -40.28 -15.85
C GLU A 85 -37.10 -41.79 -16.10
N ASP A 86 -36.03 -42.60 -16.13
CA ASP A 86 -36.06 -44.03 -16.51
C ASP A 86 -35.27 -44.89 -15.49
N GLU A 87 -35.93 -45.33 -14.41
CA GLU A 87 -35.32 -46.22 -13.39
C GLU A 87 -34.85 -47.59 -13.94
N SER A 88 -35.11 -47.91 -15.23
CA SER A 88 -34.66 -49.14 -15.88
C SER A 88 -33.22 -49.12 -16.41
N LEU A 89 -32.51 -47.98 -16.34
CA LEU A 89 -31.20 -47.76 -16.98
C LEU A 89 -30.01 -47.52 -16.03
N SER A 90 -30.11 -47.88 -14.74
CA SER A 90 -28.95 -47.78 -13.83
C SER A 90 -27.87 -48.84 -14.19
N PRO A 91 -26.60 -48.47 -14.46
CA PRO A 91 -25.57 -49.43 -14.84
C PRO A 91 -24.88 -50.02 -13.61
N ILE A 92 -25.50 -51.02 -12.99
CA ILE A 92 -24.78 -51.98 -12.14
C ILE A 92 -25.18 -53.41 -12.55
N GLY A 93 -24.39 -53.97 -13.46
CA GLY A 93 -24.21 -55.43 -13.64
C GLY A 93 -25.10 -56.13 -14.67
N GLY A 94 -24.46 -56.70 -15.71
CA GLY A 94 -24.97 -57.87 -16.43
C GLY A 94 -25.19 -57.67 -17.94
N GLU A 95 -24.47 -58.47 -18.72
CA GLU A 95 -24.46 -58.54 -20.19
C GLU A 95 -25.84 -58.80 -20.85
N GLY A 96 -26.06 -58.22 -22.04
CA GLY A 96 -27.09 -58.69 -22.97
C GLY A 96 -27.71 -57.60 -23.86
N ARG A 97 -27.15 -57.38 -25.06
CA ARG A 97 -27.83 -56.65 -26.14
C ARG A 97 -28.86 -57.56 -26.82
N THR A 98 -30.11 -57.11 -26.98
CA THR A 98 -30.88 -57.22 -28.24
C THR A 98 -32.14 -56.33 -28.28
N SER A 99 -32.27 -55.62 -29.41
CA SER A 99 -33.43 -55.01 -30.11
C SER A 99 -34.84 -54.98 -29.46
N SER A 100 -35.49 -53.81 -29.48
CA SER A 100 -36.49 -53.39 -30.48
C SER A 100 -37.18 -52.09 -30.05
N ARG A 101 -37.35 -51.16 -30.99
CA ARG A 101 -38.04 -49.88 -30.82
C ARG A 101 -39.56 -50.06 -30.69
N ASP A 102 -40.17 -49.06 -30.04
CA ASP A 102 -41.58 -48.68 -30.04
C ASP A 102 -42.57 -49.63 -29.32
N ALA A 103 -42.71 -49.42 -28.00
CA ALA A 103 -43.90 -49.78 -27.25
C ALA A 103 -44.38 -48.59 -26.42
N ALA A 104 -45.68 -48.31 -26.50
CA ALA A 104 -46.34 -47.16 -25.88
C ALA A 104 -46.15 -47.14 -24.36
N LEU A 105 -45.54 -46.06 -23.86
CA LEU A 105 -45.47 -45.75 -22.43
C LEU A 105 -46.88 -45.54 -21.86
N SER A 106 -47.19 -46.20 -20.75
CA SER A 106 -48.43 -46.00 -19.98
C SER A 106 -48.62 -44.54 -19.53
N ASP A 107 -49.86 -44.11 -19.30
CA ASP A 107 -50.17 -42.73 -18.87
C ASP A 107 -49.55 -42.37 -17.50
N GLU A 108 -49.29 -43.36 -16.63
CA GLU A 108 -48.58 -43.20 -15.36
C GLU A 108 -47.08 -42.96 -15.56
N ALA A 109 -46.44 -43.72 -16.46
CA ALA A 109 -45.05 -43.47 -16.88
C ALA A 109 -44.90 -42.12 -17.59
N ARG A 110 -45.91 -41.66 -18.35
CA ARG A 110 -45.95 -40.30 -18.93
C ARG A 110 -46.12 -39.22 -17.85
N ALA A 111 -46.90 -39.47 -16.80
CA ALA A 111 -47.06 -38.56 -15.66
C ALA A 111 -45.82 -38.52 -14.75
N GLU A 112 -45.00 -39.57 -14.74
CA GLU A 112 -43.68 -39.62 -14.08
C GLU A 112 -42.58 -38.96 -14.92
N LEU A 113 -42.56 -39.18 -16.24
CA LEU A 113 -41.71 -38.45 -17.20
C LEU A 113 -41.96 -36.92 -17.17
N VAL A 114 -43.19 -36.49 -16.91
CA VAL A 114 -43.52 -35.06 -16.74
C VAL A 114 -42.94 -34.50 -15.45
N ARG A 115 -42.80 -35.31 -14.39
CA ARG A 115 -42.27 -34.85 -13.09
C ARG A 115 -40.77 -34.54 -13.13
N GLY A 116 -39.95 -35.27 -13.89
CA GLY A 116 -38.50 -34.99 -14.04
C GLY A 116 -38.19 -33.68 -14.79
N ARG A 117 -39.02 -33.32 -15.78
CA ARG A 117 -38.90 -32.09 -16.58
C ARG A 117 -39.11 -30.81 -15.79
N ASP A 118 -39.85 -30.87 -14.70
CA ASP A 118 -40.19 -29.70 -13.87
C ASP A 118 -39.02 -29.23 -12.98
N PHE A 119 -37.98 -30.05 -12.83
CA PHE A 119 -36.89 -29.78 -11.87
C PHE A 119 -35.57 -29.37 -12.51
N VAL A 120 -35.32 -29.69 -13.79
CA VAL A 120 -34.07 -29.32 -14.48
C VAL A 120 -34.37 -28.50 -15.73
N GLU A 121 -34.01 -27.22 -15.66
CA GLU A 121 -34.19 -26.22 -16.71
C GLU A 121 -32.85 -25.80 -17.31
N PHE A 122 -32.88 -25.32 -18.56
CA PHE A 122 -31.71 -24.79 -19.25
C PHE A 122 -31.85 -23.29 -19.42
N GLU A 123 -30.72 -22.59 -19.31
CA GLU A 123 -30.69 -21.14 -19.35
C GLU A 123 -29.56 -20.63 -20.26
N MET A 124 -29.85 -19.62 -21.07
CA MET A 124 -28.91 -19.04 -22.04
C MET A 124 -29.04 -17.51 -22.10
N LEU A 125 -28.00 -16.84 -22.57
CA LEU A 125 -28.04 -15.40 -22.84
C LEU A 125 -28.89 -15.13 -24.09
N GLU A 126 -29.81 -14.16 -23.99
CA GLU A 126 -30.57 -13.68 -25.14
C GLU A 126 -29.62 -13.02 -26.17
N GLY A 127 -29.86 -13.27 -27.46
CA GLY A 127 -29.16 -12.60 -28.55
C GLY A 127 -27.75 -13.10 -28.86
N MET A 128 -27.20 -14.07 -28.11
CA MET A 128 -25.83 -14.57 -28.30
C MET A 128 -25.73 -15.64 -29.41
N ALA A 129 -26.50 -16.72 -29.30
CA ALA A 129 -26.45 -17.86 -30.21
C ALA A 129 -27.87 -18.37 -30.52
N ASN A 130 -28.66 -17.56 -31.21
CA ASN A 130 -30.11 -17.77 -31.38
C ASN A 130 -30.48 -19.12 -32.02
N HIS A 131 -29.66 -19.62 -32.94
CA HIS A 131 -29.92 -20.92 -33.58
C HIS A 131 -29.74 -22.08 -32.59
N GLN A 132 -28.70 -22.03 -31.74
CA GLN A 132 -28.48 -23.01 -30.68
C GLN A 132 -29.58 -22.93 -29.62
N ALA A 133 -29.93 -21.73 -29.18
CA ALA A 133 -30.99 -21.52 -28.19
C ALA A 133 -32.31 -22.15 -28.63
N ARG A 134 -32.71 -21.97 -29.90
CA ARG A 134 -33.91 -22.62 -30.47
C ARG A 134 -33.81 -24.14 -30.48
N ALA A 135 -32.65 -24.69 -30.84
CA ALA A 135 -32.43 -26.14 -30.85
C ALA A 135 -32.49 -26.72 -29.44
N VAL A 136 -31.85 -26.07 -28.46
CA VAL A 136 -31.90 -26.44 -27.04
C VAL A 136 -33.33 -26.34 -26.53
N GLN A 137 -34.04 -25.23 -26.78
CA GLN A 137 -35.43 -25.06 -26.36
C GLN A 137 -36.33 -26.19 -26.88
N ALA A 138 -36.20 -26.54 -28.18
CA ALA A 138 -36.99 -27.61 -28.79
C ALA A 138 -36.70 -28.99 -28.17
N ARG A 139 -35.45 -29.26 -27.77
CA ARG A 139 -35.05 -30.53 -27.14
C ARG A 139 -35.34 -30.57 -25.64
N ALA A 140 -35.15 -29.45 -24.96
CA ALA A 140 -35.34 -29.31 -23.53
C ALA A 140 -36.83 -29.22 -23.13
N GLY A 141 -37.71 -28.77 -24.04
CA GLY A 141 -39.12 -28.49 -23.72
C GLY A 141 -39.32 -27.18 -22.96
N GLY A 142 -38.29 -26.32 -22.90
CA GLY A 142 -38.28 -25.05 -22.20
C GLY A 142 -36.86 -24.46 -22.20
N LEU A 143 -36.74 -23.13 -22.20
CA LEU A 143 -35.47 -22.42 -22.09
C LEU A 143 -35.71 -21.06 -21.45
N LEU A 144 -34.97 -20.74 -20.39
CA LEU A 144 -34.99 -19.41 -19.79
C LEU A 144 -33.92 -18.53 -20.42
N LEU A 145 -34.34 -17.41 -21.02
CA LEU A 145 -33.42 -16.44 -21.62
C LEU A 145 -33.09 -15.33 -20.62
N TYR A 146 -31.79 -15.10 -20.41
CA TYR A 146 -31.31 -13.94 -19.66
C TYR A 146 -31.32 -12.71 -20.56
N ALA A 147 -32.28 -11.82 -20.31
CA ALA A 147 -32.54 -10.59 -21.06
C ALA A 147 -32.13 -9.36 -20.25
N PRO A 148 -30.98 -8.71 -20.53
CA PRO A 148 -30.57 -7.50 -19.83
C PRO A 148 -31.49 -6.33 -20.19
N VAL A 149 -32.04 -5.67 -19.18
CA VAL A 149 -32.89 -4.46 -19.32
C VAL A 149 -32.31 -3.32 -18.50
N VAL A 150 -32.44 -2.09 -19.00
CA VAL A 150 -31.90 -0.89 -18.35
C VAL A 150 -32.88 0.27 -18.55
N ARG A 151 -32.87 1.24 -17.63
CA ARG A 151 -33.56 2.52 -17.85
C ARG A 151 -32.90 3.27 -19.00
N SER A 152 -33.68 4.05 -19.75
CA SER A 152 -33.16 4.80 -20.90
C SER A 152 -32.02 5.74 -20.53
N GLU A 153 -32.06 6.34 -19.34
CA GLU A 153 -31.03 7.24 -18.83
C GLU A 153 -29.69 6.55 -18.52
N ASP A 154 -29.69 5.25 -18.22
CA ASP A 154 -28.50 4.48 -17.84
C ASP A 154 -27.95 3.61 -18.99
N PHE A 155 -28.47 3.79 -20.21
CA PHE A 155 -28.14 2.95 -21.37
C PHE A 155 -26.62 2.91 -21.66
N HIS A 156 -25.95 4.07 -21.58
CA HIS A 156 -24.51 4.16 -21.79
C HIS A 156 -23.70 3.33 -20.77
N SER A 157 -24.12 3.32 -19.50
CA SER A 157 -23.48 2.53 -18.44
C SER A 157 -23.72 1.02 -18.64
N ALA A 158 -24.90 0.63 -19.11
CA ALA A 158 -25.19 -0.77 -19.43
C ALA A 158 -24.38 -1.31 -20.63
N ILE A 159 -24.04 -0.47 -21.62
CA ILE A 159 -23.17 -0.89 -22.74
C ILE A 159 -21.81 -1.36 -22.22
N ALA A 160 -21.18 -0.63 -21.30
CA ALA A 160 -19.89 -1.02 -20.73
C ALA A 160 -19.96 -2.40 -20.04
N TYR A 161 -21.04 -2.65 -19.29
CA TYR A 161 -21.31 -3.96 -18.70
C TYR A 161 -21.47 -5.07 -19.75
N LEU A 162 -22.22 -4.81 -20.83
CA LEU A 162 -22.48 -5.78 -21.90
C LEU A 162 -21.22 -6.12 -22.70
N VAL A 163 -20.40 -5.12 -23.04
CA VAL A 163 -19.12 -5.33 -23.74
C VAL A 163 -18.22 -6.25 -22.92
N ARG A 164 -18.11 -6.03 -21.61
CA ARG A 164 -17.34 -6.92 -20.72
C ARG A 164 -17.86 -8.36 -20.76
N ARG A 165 -19.18 -8.54 -20.72
CA ARG A 165 -19.80 -9.88 -20.80
C ARG A 165 -19.53 -10.55 -22.14
N LEU A 166 -19.48 -9.79 -23.24
CA LEU A 166 -19.13 -10.33 -24.56
C LEU A 166 -17.65 -10.72 -24.65
N ASP A 167 -16.75 -9.87 -24.19
CA ASP A 167 -15.30 -10.13 -24.16
C ASP A 167 -14.97 -11.37 -23.32
N GLU A 168 -15.58 -11.49 -22.15
CA GLU A 168 -15.45 -12.67 -21.29
C GLU A 168 -15.86 -13.94 -22.06
N ASN A 169 -17.01 -13.93 -22.74
CA ASN A 169 -17.53 -15.10 -23.45
C ASN A 169 -16.76 -15.44 -24.74
N THR A 170 -15.94 -14.54 -25.27
CA THR A 170 -15.18 -14.72 -26.53
C THR A 170 -13.67 -14.98 -26.31
N ALA A 171 -13.24 -15.10 -25.05
CA ALA A 171 -11.88 -15.48 -24.68
C ALA A 171 -11.41 -16.78 -25.37
N PRO A 172 -10.10 -16.98 -25.62
CA PRO A 172 -9.56 -18.13 -26.36
C PRO A 172 -10.06 -19.50 -25.89
N ASP A 173 -10.22 -19.64 -24.58
CA ASP A 173 -10.62 -20.89 -23.95
C ASP A 173 -12.14 -21.05 -23.81
N ASN A 174 -12.96 -20.11 -24.29
CA ASN A 174 -14.41 -20.18 -24.16
C ASN A 174 -15.09 -20.78 -25.39
N PHE A 175 -16.09 -21.63 -25.12
CA PHE A 175 -16.81 -22.41 -26.13
C PHE A 175 -17.44 -21.52 -27.22
N LEU A 176 -18.03 -20.37 -26.82
CA LEU A 176 -18.70 -19.44 -27.74
C LEU A 176 -17.76 -18.86 -28.83
N ARG A 177 -16.45 -18.84 -28.60
CA ARG A 177 -15.47 -18.46 -29.63
C ARG A 177 -15.46 -19.43 -30.81
N HIS A 178 -15.60 -20.72 -30.54
CA HIS A 178 -15.49 -21.80 -31.53
C HIS A 178 -16.86 -22.14 -32.16
N VAL A 179 -17.95 -21.62 -31.60
CA VAL A 179 -19.34 -21.96 -31.98
C VAL A 179 -19.66 -21.68 -33.45
N PHE A 180 -19.17 -20.59 -34.03
CA PHE A 180 -19.57 -20.17 -35.38
C PHE A 180 -18.98 -21.05 -36.50
N GLY A 181 -18.05 -21.95 -36.18
CA GLY A 181 -17.43 -22.90 -37.13
C GLY A 181 -17.39 -24.35 -36.60
N LEU A 182 -18.20 -24.68 -35.59
CA LEU A 182 -18.14 -25.99 -34.93
C LEU A 182 -18.93 -27.05 -35.72
N GLU A 183 -18.22 -27.88 -36.49
CA GLU A 183 -18.77 -29.02 -37.22
C GLU A 183 -18.29 -30.35 -36.60
N PRO A 184 -19.15 -31.36 -36.42
CA PRO A 184 -18.72 -32.67 -35.92
C PRO A 184 -17.55 -33.25 -36.74
N GLY A 185 -16.46 -33.61 -36.05
CA GLY A 185 -15.22 -34.11 -36.67
C GLY A 185 -14.26 -33.02 -37.16
N SER A 186 -14.59 -31.73 -37.02
CA SER A 186 -13.61 -30.66 -37.24
C SER A 186 -12.55 -30.64 -36.12
N PRO A 187 -11.34 -30.11 -36.36
CA PRO A 187 -10.32 -29.99 -35.32
C PRO A 187 -10.80 -29.21 -34.09
N ASP A 188 -11.67 -28.22 -34.28
CA ASP A 188 -12.21 -27.40 -33.19
C ASP A 188 -13.22 -28.21 -32.37
N TRP A 189 -14.03 -29.03 -33.03
CA TRP A 189 -14.96 -29.95 -32.36
C TRP A 189 -14.23 -31.04 -31.59
N GLU A 190 -13.19 -31.64 -32.17
CA GLU A 190 -12.37 -32.66 -31.47
C GLU A 190 -11.71 -32.07 -30.24
N ARG A 191 -11.16 -30.84 -30.33
CA ARG A 191 -10.58 -30.14 -29.17
C ARG A 191 -11.61 -29.85 -28.08
N GLU A 192 -12.83 -29.42 -28.42
CA GLU A 192 -13.89 -29.20 -27.41
C GLU A 192 -14.39 -30.52 -26.81
N ARG A 193 -14.52 -31.59 -27.62
CA ARG A 193 -14.86 -32.94 -27.15
C ARG A 193 -13.81 -33.44 -26.16
N ASP A 194 -12.53 -33.36 -26.52
CA ASP A 194 -11.45 -33.88 -25.68
C ASP A 194 -11.33 -33.07 -24.38
N ARG A 195 -11.53 -31.75 -24.44
CA ARG A 195 -11.63 -30.89 -23.25
C ARG A 195 -12.81 -31.28 -22.35
N PHE A 196 -13.96 -31.59 -22.94
CA PHE A 196 -15.14 -32.04 -22.20
C PHE A 196 -14.89 -33.38 -21.51
N LEU A 197 -14.33 -34.37 -22.21
CA LEU A 197 -14.04 -35.69 -21.65
C LEU A 197 -12.97 -35.62 -20.55
N ALA A 198 -11.87 -34.89 -20.79
CA ALA A 198 -10.79 -34.71 -19.82
C ALA A 198 -11.25 -34.00 -18.53
N ALA A 199 -12.38 -33.29 -18.55
CA ALA A 199 -12.94 -32.70 -17.34
C ALA A 199 -13.51 -33.75 -16.37
N PHE A 200 -14.03 -34.89 -16.88
CA PHE A 200 -14.56 -35.98 -16.05
C PHE A 200 -13.44 -36.71 -15.31
N ASP A 201 -12.29 -36.91 -15.96
CA ASP A 201 -11.11 -37.55 -15.35
C ASP A 201 -10.62 -36.80 -14.10
N ARG A 202 -11.00 -35.53 -13.94
CA ARG A 202 -10.57 -34.65 -12.84
C ARG A 202 -11.64 -34.41 -11.77
N VAL A 203 -12.87 -34.91 -11.94
CA VAL A 203 -14.00 -34.64 -11.03
C VAL A 203 -13.70 -35.05 -9.59
N ASP A 204 -13.03 -36.20 -9.43
CA ASP A 204 -12.67 -36.74 -8.11
C ASP A 204 -11.35 -36.16 -7.56
N GLU A 205 -10.55 -35.51 -8.41
CA GLU A 205 -9.26 -34.92 -8.04
C GLU A 205 -9.39 -33.49 -7.48
N ILE A 206 -10.47 -32.78 -7.82
CA ILE A 206 -10.64 -31.37 -7.46
C ILE A 206 -11.13 -31.17 -6.03
N SER A 207 -10.42 -30.32 -5.27
CA SER A 207 -10.84 -29.92 -3.93
C SER A 207 -12.19 -29.17 -3.95
N ASP A 208 -13.04 -29.44 -2.96
CA ASP A 208 -14.27 -28.71 -2.64
C ASP A 208 -14.09 -27.71 -1.48
N ALA A 209 -12.90 -27.68 -0.87
CA ALA A 209 -12.56 -26.73 0.18
C ALA A 209 -12.36 -25.31 -0.38
N PRO A 210 -12.74 -24.25 0.37
CA PRO A 210 -12.39 -22.87 0.02
C PRO A 210 -10.88 -22.70 -0.11
N ARG A 211 -10.43 -21.95 -1.13
CA ARG A 211 -9.00 -21.69 -1.34
C ARG A 211 -8.44 -20.65 -0.35
N GLN A 212 -9.29 -19.77 0.15
CA GLN A 212 -8.98 -18.81 1.22
C GLN A 212 -9.05 -19.53 2.57
N HIS A 213 -7.88 -19.76 3.16
CA HIS A 213 -7.71 -20.53 4.40
C HIS A 213 -7.15 -19.68 5.56
N GLN A 214 -6.99 -18.37 5.36
CA GLN A 214 -6.50 -17.47 6.41
C GLN A 214 -7.46 -17.52 7.60
N ASN A 215 -6.92 -17.75 8.78
CA ASN A 215 -7.70 -17.78 10.01
C ASN A 215 -6.93 -17.10 11.14
N ARG A 216 -7.25 -15.83 11.39
CA ARG A 216 -6.61 -15.01 12.42
C ARG A 216 -6.81 -15.53 13.85
N ALA A 217 -7.81 -16.39 14.09
CA ALA A 217 -8.01 -17.02 15.39
C ALA A 217 -7.09 -18.23 15.64
N LEU A 218 -6.63 -18.89 14.57
CA LEU A 218 -5.80 -20.10 14.62
C LEU A 218 -4.35 -19.86 14.25
N GLU A 219 -3.98 -18.64 13.86
CA GLU A 219 -2.59 -18.27 13.56
C GLU A 219 -1.70 -18.39 14.82
N SER A 220 -1.20 -19.60 15.08
CA SER A 220 -0.03 -19.86 15.91
C SER A 220 1.14 -20.35 15.05
N LEU A 221 2.12 -19.46 14.83
CA LEU A 221 3.54 -19.68 14.51
C LEU A 221 3.93 -20.76 13.46
N SER A 222 4.56 -20.31 12.37
CA SER A 222 5.79 -20.94 11.86
C SER A 222 6.72 -19.84 11.32
N PRO A 223 8.01 -19.79 11.72
CA PRO A 223 8.96 -18.83 11.20
C PRO A 223 9.61 -19.38 9.92
N THR A 224 8.83 -19.61 8.87
CA THR A 224 9.33 -19.85 7.50
C THR A 224 8.16 -19.72 6.54
N GLY A 225 8.29 -18.87 5.52
CA GLY A 225 7.47 -19.00 4.32
C GLY A 225 7.79 -20.33 3.63
N GLY A 226 6.78 -20.93 3.00
CA GLY A 226 6.91 -22.14 2.20
C GLY A 226 6.26 -23.37 2.82
N GLU A 227 5.30 -23.93 2.08
CA GLU A 227 4.65 -25.24 2.25
C GLU A 227 3.46 -25.34 3.21
N GLY A 228 2.26 -25.16 2.64
CA GLY A 228 1.07 -25.83 3.12
C GLY A 228 1.16 -27.34 2.89
N ARG A 229 1.58 -28.09 3.91
CA ARG A 229 1.22 -29.51 4.08
C ARG A 229 0.73 -29.72 5.50
N SER A 230 -0.59 -29.78 5.64
CA SER A 230 -1.28 -30.30 6.81
C SER A 230 -0.85 -31.75 7.05
N SER A 231 -0.32 -32.07 8.24
CA SER A 231 -0.38 -33.42 8.77
C SER A 231 -0.99 -33.38 10.17
N SER A 232 -2.25 -33.81 10.24
CA SER A 232 -2.90 -34.24 11.46
C SER A 232 -2.22 -35.53 11.94
N ARG A 233 -1.62 -35.49 13.13
CA ARG A 233 -1.30 -36.70 13.88
C ARG A 233 -2.52 -37.04 14.73
N ASP A 234 -3.26 -38.07 14.29
CA ASP A 234 -3.82 -39.12 15.14
C ASP A 234 -4.72 -40.04 14.27
N ALA A 235 -4.13 -41.10 13.70
CA ALA A 235 -4.81 -42.35 13.39
C ALA A 235 -3.78 -43.46 13.14
N VAL A 236 -4.05 -44.60 13.76
CA VAL A 236 -3.20 -45.79 13.87
C VAL A 236 -3.12 -46.56 12.54
N LEU A 237 -1.89 -46.98 12.22
CA LEU A 237 -1.43 -48.09 11.37
C LEU A 237 -2.50 -49.01 10.72
N SER A 238 -2.42 -49.16 9.40
CA SER A 238 -2.24 -50.49 8.77
C SER A 238 -1.63 -50.33 7.37
N ASP A 239 -0.66 -51.20 7.10
CA ASP A 239 0.27 -51.21 5.98
C ASP A 239 -0.34 -51.44 4.59
N GLU A 240 0.54 -51.21 3.60
CA GLU A 240 0.50 -51.65 2.20
C GLU A 240 -0.15 -50.69 1.20
N VAL A 241 0.72 -49.92 0.52
CA VAL A 241 0.82 -49.70 -0.94
C VAL A 241 1.51 -48.34 -1.13
N SER A 242 2.85 -48.33 -1.06
CA SER A 242 3.66 -47.15 -1.41
C SER A 242 5.00 -47.61 -1.95
N ALA A 243 5.00 -48.08 -3.19
CA ALA A 243 6.23 -48.33 -3.94
C ALA A 243 5.99 -48.31 -5.45
N GLU A 244 5.39 -47.27 -6.04
CA GLU A 244 5.52 -47.07 -7.51
C GLU A 244 5.22 -45.68 -8.12
N LEU A 245 5.27 -44.57 -7.36
CA LEU A 245 5.05 -43.22 -7.94
C LEU A 245 6.11 -42.16 -7.57
N VAL A 246 7.40 -42.55 -7.55
CA VAL A 246 8.52 -41.59 -7.43
C VAL A 246 9.60 -41.86 -8.48
N ARG A 247 9.21 -41.93 -9.75
CA ARG A 247 10.15 -41.84 -10.88
C ARG A 247 9.56 -40.99 -11.98
N GLY A 248 9.81 -39.69 -11.91
CA GLY A 248 9.40 -38.78 -12.98
C GLY A 248 9.54 -37.30 -12.67
N GLN A 249 10.59 -36.86 -11.96
CA GLN A 249 10.95 -35.43 -11.86
C GLN A 249 12.34 -35.26 -11.21
N THR A 250 13.41 -35.54 -11.97
CA THR A 250 14.77 -35.09 -11.60
C THR A 250 15.57 -34.81 -12.86
N SER A 251 15.62 -33.55 -13.27
CA SER A 251 16.74 -32.99 -14.05
C SER A 251 16.59 -31.47 -14.16
N ARG A 252 17.08 -30.74 -13.14
CA ARG A 252 17.60 -29.37 -13.22
C ARG A 252 18.22 -29.00 -11.88
N GLU A 253 19.30 -29.70 -11.53
CA GLU A 253 20.27 -29.22 -10.56
C GLU A 253 21.57 -28.97 -11.32
N GLU A 254 21.73 -27.76 -11.83
CA GLU A 254 23.04 -27.21 -12.16
C GLU A 254 23.13 -25.83 -11.50
N GLN A 255 24.00 -25.76 -10.48
CA GLN A 255 24.77 -24.61 -9.99
C GLN A 255 24.09 -23.23 -10.12
N GLY A 256 23.44 -22.81 -9.04
CA GLY A 256 23.07 -21.42 -8.79
C GLY A 256 23.13 -21.12 -7.30
N GLU A 257 23.74 -19.99 -6.93
CA GLU A 257 23.68 -19.43 -5.58
C GLU A 257 22.23 -19.42 -5.04
N PRO A 258 22.01 -19.53 -3.71
CA PRO A 258 20.66 -19.45 -3.18
C PRO A 258 20.07 -18.08 -3.56
N ALA A 259 19.06 -18.09 -4.42
CA ALA A 259 18.32 -16.89 -4.76
C ALA A 259 17.73 -16.33 -3.47
N GLN A 260 18.21 -15.16 -3.03
CA GLN A 260 17.60 -14.43 -1.92
C GLN A 260 16.10 -14.27 -2.24
N GLU A 261 15.24 -14.91 -1.46
CA GLU A 261 13.79 -14.81 -1.63
C GLU A 261 13.38 -13.34 -1.68
N ALA A 262 12.58 -12.94 -2.68
CA ALA A 262 12.12 -11.56 -2.84
C ALA A 262 11.28 -11.10 -1.62
N PHE A 263 11.30 -9.81 -1.30
CA PHE A 263 10.46 -9.29 -0.21
C PHE A 263 8.98 -9.44 -0.57
N SER A 264 8.17 -9.93 0.37
CA SER A 264 6.72 -10.00 0.26
C SER A 264 6.07 -9.22 1.40
N ASN A 265 5.00 -8.49 1.07
CA ASN A 265 4.19 -7.79 2.05
C ASN A 265 3.36 -8.78 2.88
N GLU A 266 3.12 -8.41 4.14
CA GLU A 266 2.17 -9.09 5.01
C GLU A 266 0.75 -8.93 4.45
N PRO A 267 0.01 -10.03 4.20
CA PRO A 267 -1.35 -9.94 3.71
C PRO A 267 -2.27 -9.39 4.80
N ASP A 268 -3.19 -8.50 4.40
CA ASP A 268 -4.27 -8.01 5.26
C ASP A 268 -5.24 -9.14 5.62
N THR A 269 -6.07 -8.90 6.63
CA THR A 269 -7.12 -9.84 7.01
C THR A 269 -8.19 -9.95 5.91
N ASP A 270 -8.41 -11.17 5.44
CA ASP A 270 -9.44 -11.51 4.47
C ASP A 270 -10.80 -11.62 5.15
N TRP A 271 -11.58 -10.55 5.06
CA TRP A 271 -12.91 -10.47 5.65
C TRP A 271 -13.96 -11.33 4.94
N SER A 272 -13.64 -11.95 3.79
CA SER A 272 -14.54 -12.90 3.12
C SER A 272 -14.59 -14.25 3.85
N VAL A 273 -13.56 -14.57 4.67
CA VAL A 273 -13.51 -15.78 5.49
C VAL A 273 -14.40 -15.64 6.74
N PRO A 274 -15.38 -16.54 6.98
CA PRO A 274 -16.24 -16.48 8.17
C PRO A 274 -15.50 -16.45 9.50
N ALA A 275 -14.45 -17.27 9.65
CA ALA A 275 -13.65 -17.32 10.87
C ALA A 275 -13.00 -15.98 11.22
N ASN A 276 -12.56 -15.20 10.22
CA ASN A 276 -12.00 -13.87 10.45
C ASN A 276 -13.06 -12.86 10.90
N ARG A 277 -14.31 -12.98 10.41
CA ARG A 277 -15.43 -12.15 10.87
C ARG A 277 -15.81 -12.46 12.32
N GLU A 278 -15.92 -13.75 12.65
CA GLU A 278 -16.17 -14.20 14.03
C GLU A 278 -15.06 -13.75 14.99
N TRP A 279 -13.79 -13.85 14.54
CA TRP A 279 -12.64 -13.38 15.29
C TRP A 279 -12.73 -11.88 15.60
N ILE A 280 -12.98 -11.03 14.59
CA ILE A 280 -13.01 -9.59 14.83
C ILE A 280 -14.22 -9.17 15.67
N ASP A 281 -15.38 -9.82 15.51
CA ASP A 281 -16.54 -9.60 16.38
C ASP A 281 -16.20 -9.88 17.86
N ALA A 282 -15.46 -10.96 18.12
CA ALA A 282 -14.97 -11.29 19.46
C ALA A 282 -13.96 -10.26 19.99
N VAL A 283 -13.03 -9.79 19.14
CA VAL A 283 -12.06 -8.74 19.49
C VAL A 283 -12.78 -7.44 19.86
N VAL A 284 -13.68 -6.94 19.01
CA VAL A 284 -14.45 -5.72 19.26
C VAL A 284 -15.27 -5.84 20.54
N THR A 285 -15.96 -6.96 20.74
CA THR A 285 -16.76 -7.21 21.95
C THR A 285 -15.90 -7.19 23.21
N SER A 286 -14.77 -7.90 23.19
CA SER A 286 -13.87 -7.99 24.35
C SER A 286 -13.23 -6.65 24.71
N TRP A 287 -12.76 -5.89 23.72
CA TRP A 287 -12.16 -4.58 23.91
C TRP A 287 -13.19 -3.52 24.34
N ARG A 288 -14.42 -3.59 23.81
CA ARG A 288 -15.52 -2.73 24.26
C ARG A 288 -15.85 -2.94 25.73
N ALA A 289 -15.73 -4.17 26.25
CA ALA A 289 -15.99 -4.49 27.65
C ALA A 289 -14.76 -4.35 28.57
N ARG A 290 -13.57 -4.11 28.02
CA ARG A 290 -12.31 -4.14 28.76
C ARG A 290 -12.25 -3.02 29.83
N PRO A 291 -11.80 -3.32 31.06
CA PRO A 291 -11.61 -2.29 32.07
C PRO A 291 -10.44 -1.36 31.69
N PRO A 292 -10.43 -0.11 32.18
CA PRO A 292 -9.36 0.83 31.86
C PRO A 292 -8.01 0.34 32.37
N GLU A 293 -6.99 0.33 31.51
CA GLU A 293 -5.63 -0.02 31.90
C GLU A 293 -4.82 1.21 32.35
N THR A 294 -3.78 0.98 33.15
CA THR A 294 -2.80 2.02 33.53
C THR A 294 -1.53 1.82 32.73
N VAL A 295 -1.18 2.81 31.92
CA VAL A 295 0.00 2.84 31.06
C VAL A 295 1.15 3.56 31.80
N PRO A 296 2.22 2.86 32.20
CA PRO A 296 3.35 3.46 32.89
C PRO A 296 4.33 4.10 31.89
N LEU A 297 5.35 4.79 32.43
CA LEU A 297 6.58 5.07 31.68
C LEU A 297 7.45 3.81 31.69
N GLN A 298 8.26 3.63 30.65
CA GLN A 298 9.37 2.68 30.70
C GLN A 298 10.69 3.43 30.53
N ILE A 299 11.50 3.41 31.59
CA ILE A 299 12.77 4.14 31.66
C ILE A 299 13.84 3.23 32.25
N ALA A 300 14.91 2.98 31.50
CA ALA A 300 16.09 2.23 31.94
C ALA A 300 15.74 0.82 32.49
N GLY A 301 14.95 0.06 31.73
CA GLY A 301 14.51 -1.29 32.12
C GLY A 301 13.32 -1.36 33.09
N GLU A 302 12.97 -0.26 33.74
CA GLU A 302 11.95 -0.21 34.79
C GLU A 302 10.63 0.41 34.32
N LEU A 303 9.51 -0.09 34.86
CA LEU A 303 8.19 0.53 34.69
C LEU A 303 7.95 1.51 35.84
N LEU A 304 7.75 2.78 35.51
CA LEU A 304 7.66 3.87 36.49
C LEU A 304 6.30 4.57 36.43
N LYS A 305 5.87 5.08 37.58
CA LYS A 305 4.82 6.10 37.63
C LYS A 305 5.38 7.43 37.10
N GLY A 306 4.55 8.19 36.41
CA GLY A 306 4.89 9.55 36.00
C GLY A 306 4.75 10.56 37.13
N ALA A 307 5.22 11.78 36.89
CA ALA A 307 4.95 12.91 37.79
C ALA A 307 3.47 13.31 37.78
N ALA A 308 2.78 13.05 36.67
CA ALA A 308 1.33 13.19 36.54
C ALA A 308 0.74 11.94 35.87
N GLU A 309 -0.56 11.75 36.07
CA GLU A 309 -1.37 10.75 35.39
C GLU A 309 -2.53 11.46 34.67
N VAL A 310 -2.79 11.06 33.42
CA VAL A 310 -3.85 11.62 32.59
C VAL A 310 -4.88 10.53 32.29
N GLU A 311 -6.16 10.88 32.40
CA GLU A 311 -7.26 10.02 31.99
C GLU A 311 -7.59 10.24 30.51
N ALA A 312 -7.42 9.21 29.69
CA ALA A 312 -7.82 9.20 28.29
C ALA A 312 -9.23 8.63 28.16
N ARG A 313 -10.07 9.28 27.36
CA ARG A 313 -11.47 8.90 27.14
C ARG A 313 -11.65 8.22 25.79
N ASP A 314 -12.60 7.29 25.73
CA ASP A 314 -12.98 6.61 24.49
C ASP A 314 -13.64 7.62 23.54
N ARG A 315 -13.12 7.75 22.31
CA ARG A 315 -13.62 8.71 21.32
C ARG A 315 -15.04 8.44 20.87
N SER A 316 -15.45 7.18 20.88
CA SER A 316 -16.80 6.74 20.54
C SER A 316 -17.74 6.71 21.75
N LEU A 317 -17.19 6.66 22.97
CA LEU A 317 -17.95 6.66 24.23
C LEU A 317 -17.33 7.69 25.19
N PRO A 318 -17.50 9.01 24.96
CA PRO A 318 -16.75 10.06 25.67
C PRO A 318 -16.89 10.04 27.20
N GLU A 319 -17.99 9.52 27.73
CA GLU A 319 -18.19 9.37 29.18
C GLU A 319 -17.31 8.27 29.81
N ARG A 320 -16.83 7.32 29.01
CA ARG A 320 -15.98 6.22 29.45
C ARG A 320 -14.51 6.63 29.46
N ILE A 321 -13.88 6.54 30.62
CA ILE A 321 -12.41 6.52 30.73
C ILE A 321 -11.95 5.22 30.07
N ALA A 322 -11.11 5.31 29.05
CA ALA A 322 -10.60 4.17 28.31
C ALA A 322 -9.31 3.62 28.93
N TYR A 323 -8.42 4.50 29.40
CA TYR A 323 -7.19 4.15 30.11
C TYR A 323 -6.65 5.36 30.86
N ARG A 324 -5.65 5.14 31.71
CA ARG A 324 -4.87 6.19 32.35
C ARG A 324 -3.41 6.06 31.93
N HIS A 325 -2.70 7.16 31.73
CA HIS A 325 -1.28 7.09 31.39
C HIS A 325 -0.43 8.06 32.17
N ALA A 326 0.79 7.64 32.47
CA ALA A 326 1.80 8.45 33.10
C ALA A 326 2.37 9.50 32.14
N LEU A 327 2.79 10.65 32.68
CA LEU A 327 3.58 11.66 32.00
C LEU A 327 4.93 11.83 32.69
N ALA A 328 6.00 11.79 31.88
CA ALA A 328 7.36 12.01 32.34
C ALA A 328 7.59 13.48 32.69
N ASP A 329 8.29 13.73 33.80
CA ASP A 329 8.87 15.03 34.10
C ASP A 329 10.29 15.17 33.53
N ARG A 330 10.93 16.31 33.82
CA ARG A 330 12.29 16.58 33.36
C ARG A 330 13.32 15.58 33.90
N ALA A 331 13.24 15.22 35.18
CA ALA A 331 14.21 14.30 35.80
C ALA A 331 14.10 12.88 35.21
N GLN A 332 12.88 12.45 34.92
CA GLN A 332 12.60 11.19 34.25
C GLN A 332 13.10 11.20 32.80
N ILE A 333 12.93 12.31 32.08
CA ILE A 333 13.50 12.46 30.73
C ILE A 333 15.04 12.42 30.76
N ASP A 334 15.67 13.11 31.70
CA ASP A 334 17.12 13.11 31.84
C ASP A 334 17.63 11.68 32.09
N ARG A 335 16.96 10.92 32.98
CA ARG A 335 17.28 9.51 33.23
C ARG A 335 17.08 8.62 31.98
N ALA A 336 16.03 8.86 31.19
CA ALA A 336 15.79 8.11 29.96
C ALA A 336 16.87 8.36 28.90
N LEU A 337 17.30 9.62 28.74
CA LEU A 337 18.37 10.02 27.85
C LEU A 337 19.72 9.43 28.28
N ASP A 338 20.04 9.46 29.58
CA ASP A 338 21.29 8.89 30.11
C ASP A 338 21.36 7.38 29.88
N ALA A 339 20.26 6.66 30.13
CA ALA A 339 20.20 5.23 29.88
C ALA A 339 20.29 4.89 28.39
N ALA A 340 19.60 5.63 27.51
CA ALA A 340 19.70 5.43 26.07
C ALA A 340 21.12 5.70 25.55
N ARG A 341 21.76 6.79 26.02
CA ARG A 341 23.13 7.13 25.64
C ARG A 341 24.15 6.09 26.13
N ALA A 342 23.94 5.51 27.31
CA ALA A 342 24.78 4.45 27.84
C ALA A 342 24.61 3.11 27.07
N ALA A 343 23.39 2.79 26.63
CA ALA A 343 23.10 1.56 25.90
C ALA A 343 23.51 1.61 24.42
N GLN A 344 23.52 2.80 23.82
CA GLN A 344 23.69 2.97 22.38
C GLN A 344 24.98 2.37 21.81
N PRO A 345 26.18 2.52 22.43
CA PRO A 345 27.40 1.94 21.88
C PRO A 345 27.35 0.40 21.78
N ALA A 346 26.78 -0.27 22.77
CA ALA A 346 26.62 -1.72 22.77
C ALA A 346 25.62 -2.17 21.70
N TRP A 347 24.54 -1.42 21.50
CA TRP A 347 23.57 -1.68 20.44
C TRP A 347 24.16 -1.48 19.03
N ALA A 348 24.93 -0.41 18.84
CA ALA A 348 25.62 -0.10 17.59
C ALA A 348 26.66 -1.17 17.21
N ALA A 349 27.40 -1.68 18.20
CA ALA A 349 28.42 -2.72 18.02
C ALA A 349 27.81 -4.08 17.63
N ARG A 350 26.53 -4.30 17.89
CA ARG A 350 25.84 -5.54 17.54
C ARG A 350 25.79 -5.70 16.02
N PRO A 351 26.16 -6.87 15.45
CA PRO A 351 26.17 -7.06 13.99
C PRO A 351 24.80 -6.79 13.34
N PRO A 352 24.75 -6.27 12.10
CA PRO A 352 23.49 -6.04 11.37
C PRO A 352 22.58 -7.28 11.30
N ALA A 353 23.15 -8.47 11.11
CA ALA A 353 22.41 -9.73 11.07
C ALA A 353 21.73 -10.09 12.40
N GLU A 354 22.33 -9.76 13.54
CA GLU A 354 21.70 -9.97 14.84
C GLU A 354 20.58 -8.95 15.10
N ARG A 355 20.75 -7.70 14.66
CA ARG A 355 19.67 -6.70 14.71
C ARG A 355 18.51 -7.13 13.80
N ARG A 356 18.81 -7.63 12.60
CA ARG A 356 17.83 -8.21 11.67
C ARG A 356 16.98 -9.28 12.35
N ALA A 357 17.60 -10.27 12.99
CA ALA A 357 16.88 -11.35 13.66
C ALA A 357 15.89 -10.85 14.72
N LEU A 358 16.25 -9.81 15.48
CA LEU A 358 15.34 -9.19 16.45
C LEU A 358 14.18 -8.45 15.79
N LEU A 359 14.43 -7.77 14.66
CA LEU A 359 13.37 -7.09 13.92
C LEU A 359 12.44 -8.08 13.20
N ASP A 360 12.94 -9.21 12.73
CA ASP A 360 12.09 -10.31 12.24
C ASP A 360 11.24 -10.91 13.37
N GLN A 361 11.81 -11.06 14.56
CA GLN A 361 11.04 -11.48 15.74
C GLN A 361 9.98 -10.44 16.11
N ALA A 362 10.28 -9.15 15.95
CA ALA A 362 9.30 -8.08 16.15
C ALA A 362 8.13 -8.19 15.19
N ALA A 363 8.37 -8.47 13.90
CA ALA A 363 7.32 -8.75 12.93
C ALA A 363 6.40 -9.90 13.39
N LEU A 364 6.96 -11.00 13.91
CA LEU A 364 6.18 -12.13 14.43
C LEU A 364 5.36 -11.77 15.69
N VAL A 365 5.90 -10.96 16.60
CA VAL A 365 5.16 -10.50 17.79
C VAL A 365 4.05 -9.52 17.41
N LEU A 366 4.30 -8.59 16.48
CA LEU A 366 3.29 -7.66 15.96
C LEU A 366 2.13 -8.42 15.31
N ALA A 367 2.42 -9.43 14.48
CA ALA A 367 1.40 -10.31 13.89
C ALA A 367 0.55 -11.01 14.97
N ARG A 368 1.18 -11.59 15.99
CA ARG A 368 0.47 -12.23 17.12
C ARG A 368 -0.38 -11.26 17.94
N ARG A 369 0.01 -9.98 17.99
CA ARG A 369 -0.70 -8.92 18.72
C ARG A 369 -1.70 -8.15 17.84
N ARG A 370 -1.97 -8.57 16.60
CA ARG A 370 -2.87 -7.87 15.66
C ARG A 370 -4.22 -7.51 16.28
N ALA A 371 -4.85 -8.44 16.99
CA ALA A 371 -6.12 -8.20 17.71
C ALA A 371 -6.00 -7.07 18.74
N ASP A 372 -4.96 -7.11 19.57
CA ASP A 372 -4.73 -6.11 20.61
C ASP A 372 -4.44 -4.72 20.03
N LEU A 373 -3.65 -4.69 18.95
CA LEU A 373 -3.29 -3.47 18.24
C LEU A 373 -4.52 -2.82 17.59
N ILE A 374 -5.38 -3.62 16.94
CA ILE A 374 -6.66 -3.12 16.40
C ILE A 374 -7.54 -2.56 17.51
N GLY A 375 -7.70 -3.28 18.62
CA GLY A 375 -8.49 -2.83 19.75
C GLY A 375 -8.00 -1.51 20.36
N ALA A 376 -6.67 -1.34 20.49
CA ALA A 376 -6.07 -0.09 20.95
C ALA A 376 -6.33 1.08 19.97
N MET A 377 -6.28 0.84 18.66
CA MET A 377 -6.53 1.86 17.64
C MET A 377 -8.00 2.30 17.57
N ILE A 378 -8.94 1.40 17.89
CA ILE A 378 -10.36 1.75 18.05
C ILE A 378 -10.52 2.74 19.22
N ILE A 379 -9.83 2.50 20.34
CA ILE A 379 -9.90 3.36 21.54
C ILE A 379 -9.29 4.75 21.29
N ASP A 380 -8.02 4.81 20.87
CA ASP A 380 -7.24 6.06 20.82
C ASP A 380 -7.76 7.03 19.75
N GLY A 381 -7.98 6.51 18.53
CA GLY A 381 -8.26 7.30 17.33
C GLY A 381 -9.64 7.07 16.71
N ALA A 382 -10.53 6.32 17.37
CA ALA A 382 -11.80 5.87 16.78
C ALA A 382 -11.63 5.19 15.41
N LYS A 383 -10.50 4.50 15.18
CA LYS A 383 -10.19 3.97 13.86
C LYS A 383 -11.12 2.78 13.55
N THR A 384 -11.66 2.72 12.33
CA THR A 384 -12.46 1.56 11.91
C THR A 384 -11.55 0.37 11.69
N VAL A 385 -12.06 -0.84 11.89
CA VAL A 385 -11.30 -2.09 11.65
C VAL A 385 -10.65 -2.12 10.25
N PRO A 386 -11.35 -1.78 9.14
CA PRO A 386 -10.73 -1.80 7.81
C PRO A 386 -9.62 -0.77 7.61
N GLU A 387 -9.52 0.25 8.47
CA GLU A 387 -8.42 1.22 8.47
C GLU A 387 -7.30 0.83 9.44
N ALA A 388 -7.62 0.10 10.52
CA ALA A 388 -6.68 -0.31 11.56
C ALA A 388 -5.89 -1.57 11.18
N ASP A 389 -6.54 -2.55 10.53
CA ASP A 389 -5.90 -3.82 10.15
C ASP A 389 -4.71 -3.65 9.18
N PRO A 390 -4.79 -2.83 8.11
CA PRO A 390 -3.65 -2.57 7.25
C PRO A 390 -2.49 -1.88 7.95
N GLU A 391 -2.75 -1.10 9.01
CA GLU A 391 -1.71 -0.44 9.79
C GLU A 391 -0.85 -1.45 10.57
N VAL A 392 -1.45 -2.56 11.00
CA VAL A 392 -0.69 -3.67 11.60
C VAL A 392 0.19 -4.33 10.54
N SER A 393 -0.33 -4.55 9.33
CA SER A 393 0.43 -5.11 8.20
C SER A 393 1.62 -4.21 7.83
N GLU A 394 1.42 -2.89 7.75
CA GLU A 394 2.51 -1.92 7.52
C GLU A 394 3.59 -1.98 8.61
N ALA A 395 3.22 -2.08 9.89
CA ALA A 395 4.18 -2.18 10.99
C ALA A 395 5.04 -3.47 10.89
N ILE A 396 4.41 -4.59 10.50
CA ILE A 396 5.09 -5.87 10.25
C ILE A 396 6.03 -5.75 9.06
N ASP A 397 5.59 -5.11 7.98
CA ASP A 397 6.38 -4.88 6.78
C ASP A 397 7.61 -4.02 7.07
N PHE A 398 7.48 -2.95 7.85
CA PHE A 398 8.63 -2.13 8.24
C PHE A 398 9.69 -2.92 9.01
N ALA A 399 9.26 -3.80 9.91
CA ALA A 399 10.16 -4.64 10.70
C ALA A 399 10.97 -5.61 9.81
N ARG A 400 10.34 -6.16 8.77
CA ARG A 400 11.00 -7.05 7.78
C ARG A 400 11.79 -6.27 6.71
N TYR A 401 11.33 -5.09 6.32
CA TYR A 401 11.87 -4.35 5.17
C TYR A 401 13.15 -3.57 5.51
N TYR A 402 13.17 -2.84 6.63
CA TYR A 402 14.31 -1.96 6.93
C TYR A 402 15.66 -2.66 7.04
N PRO A 403 15.82 -3.74 7.80
CA PRO A 403 17.11 -4.43 7.85
C PRO A 403 17.47 -5.06 6.49
N ARG A 404 16.48 -5.53 5.70
CA ARG A 404 16.71 -6.02 4.33
C ARG A 404 17.26 -4.93 3.42
N SER A 405 16.67 -3.73 3.48
CA SER A 405 17.06 -2.61 2.63
C SER A 405 18.52 -2.20 2.83
N LEU A 406 19.05 -2.36 4.06
CA LEU A 406 20.47 -2.15 4.36
C LEU A 406 21.36 -3.24 3.74
N GLU A 407 20.93 -4.50 3.81
CA GLU A 407 21.65 -5.63 3.20
C GLU A 407 21.70 -5.49 1.67
N GLU A 408 20.58 -5.13 1.05
CA GLU A 408 20.46 -4.93 -0.40
C GLU A 408 21.42 -3.86 -0.94
N VAL A 409 21.64 -2.78 -0.17
CA VAL A 409 22.50 -1.67 -0.61
C VAL A 409 23.96 -1.84 -0.18
N ALA A 410 24.27 -2.66 0.81
CA ALA A 410 25.62 -2.82 1.35
C ALA A 410 26.73 -3.07 0.28
N PRO A 411 26.50 -3.88 -0.79
CA PRO A 411 27.49 -4.06 -1.86
C PRO A 411 27.86 -2.77 -2.61
N ASP A 412 26.95 -1.80 -2.68
CA ASP A 412 27.19 -0.50 -3.35
C ASP A 412 27.92 0.50 -2.44
N LEU A 413 28.10 0.18 -1.15
CA LEU A 413 28.66 1.08 -0.14
C LEU A 413 30.12 0.72 0.23
N VAL A 414 30.75 -0.12 -0.58
CA VAL A 414 32.14 -0.55 -0.40
C VAL A 414 33.06 0.67 -0.32
N GLY A 415 33.76 0.78 0.81
CA GLY A 415 34.69 1.88 1.08
C GLY A 415 34.11 3.05 1.86
N CYS A 416 32.83 2.95 2.24
CA CYS A 416 32.24 3.76 3.27
C CYS A 416 31.97 2.94 4.54
N GLN A 417 31.95 3.64 5.67
CA GLN A 417 31.52 3.11 6.96
C GLN A 417 30.24 3.84 7.39
N MET A 418 29.30 3.08 7.94
CA MET A 418 28.07 3.59 8.54
C MET A 418 28.27 3.76 10.04
N ASP A 419 28.06 4.97 10.55
CA ASP A 419 28.04 5.26 11.98
C ASP A 419 26.61 5.67 12.38
N PRO A 420 25.98 4.98 13.34
CA PRO A 420 24.67 5.41 13.83
C PRO A 420 24.72 6.84 14.38
N LEU A 421 23.60 7.56 14.31
CA LEU A 421 23.47 8.92 14.86
C LEU A 421 23.59 8.94 16.39
N GLY A 422 23.03 7.94 17.07
CA GLY A 422 23.05 7.80 18.52
C GLY A 422 21.64 7.60 19.09
N VAL A 423 21.11 8.61 19.77
CA VAL A 423 19.79 8.62 20.41
C VAL A 423 18.81 9.43 19.57
N ILE A 424 17.74 8.76 19.12
CA ILE A 424 16.71 9.37 18.26
C ILE A 424 15.40 9.46 19.03
N VAL A 425 14.79 10.64 19.05
CA VAL A 425 13.42 10.83 19.57
C VAL A 425 12.43 10.59 18.43
N ILE A 426 11.46 9.69 18.66
CA ILE A 426 10.37 9.39 17.74
C ILE A 426 9.13 10.14 18.24
N ALA A 427 8.70 11.14 17.47
CA ALA A 427 7.52 11.98 17.71
C ALA A 427 6.46 11.74 16.62
N PRO A 428 5.72 10.62 16.71
CA PRO A 428 4.68 10.23 15.74
C PRO A 428 3.40 11.08 15.90
N PRO A 429 2.47 11.01 14.92
CA PRO A 429 1.16 11.63 15.00
C PRO A 429 0.14 10.65 15.62
N TRP A 430 -1.10 11.09 15.78
CA TRP A 430 -2.19 10.26 16.31
C TRP A 430 -3.01 9.52 15.24
N ASN A 431 -2.93 9.90 13.96
CA ASN A 431 -3.81 9.38 12.90
C ASN A 431 -3.36 8.03 12.30
N PHE A 432 -2.05 7.77 12.35
CA PHE A 432 -1.47 6.43 12.17
C PHE A 432 -0.65 6.13 13.42
N PRO A 433 -1.33 5.79 14.53
CA PRO A 433 -0.72 5.69 15.85
C PRO A 433 0.13 4.42 16.04
N LEU A 434 0.13 3.50 15.08
CA LEU A 434 0.89 2.26 15.07
C LEU A 434 1.98 2.25 13.99
N SER A 435 1.63 2.39 12.71
CA SER A 435 2.58 2.13 11.61
C SER A 435 3.66 3.21 11.52
N ILE A 436 3.32 4.48 11.76
CA ILE A 436 4.29 5.58 11.75
C ILE A 436 5.27 5.52 12.93
N PRO A 437 4.84 5.33 14.20
CA PRO A 437 5.80 5.11 15.28
C PRO A 437 6.59 3.82 15.11
N ALA A 438 5.98 2.74 14.62
CA ALA A 438 6.69 1.49 14.32
C ALA A 438 7.79 1.76 13.28
N SER A 439 7.47 2.47 12.19
CA SER A 439 8.43 2.87 11.17
C SER A 439 9.63 3.60 11.77
N GLY A 440 9.40 4.67 12.53
CA GLY A 440 10.46 5.48 13.12
C GLY A 440 11.34 4.68 14.09
N VAL A 441 10.73 3.90 14.99
CA VAL A 441 11.46 3.07 15.95
C VAL A 441 12.26 1.97 15.24
N LEU A 442 11.63 1.20 14.35
CA LEU A 442 12.27 0.06 13.67
C LEU A 442 13.40 0.53 12.75
N ALA A 443 13.24 1.66 12.05
CA ALA A 443 14.30 2.25 11.23
C ALA A 443 15.50 2.71 12.08
N ALA A 444 15.23 3.38 13.22
CA ALA A 444 16.28 3.81 14.15
C ALA A 444 17.06 2.61 14.69
N LEU A 445 16.36 1.56 15.13
CA LEU A 445 16.95 0.33 15.64
C LEU A 445 17.77 -0.40 14.56
N ALA A 446 17.26 -0.51 13.34
CA ALA A 446 17.96 -1.15 12.21
C ALA A 446 19.31 -0.46 11.92
N ALA A 447 19.31 0.87 11.95
CA ALA A 447 20.51 1.71 11.76
C ALA A 447 21.49 1.69 12.95
N GLY A 448 21.16 1.03 14.08
CA GLY A 448 22.03 0.93 15.25
C GLY A 448 21.88 2.08 16.26
N ASN A 449 20.75 2.79 16.23
CA ASN A 449 20.42 3.86 17.16
C ASN A 449 19.55 3.35 18.32
N CYS A 450 19.56 4.07 19.44
CA CYS A 450 18.54 3.95 20.47
C CYS A 450 17.35 4.85 20.15
N ALA A 451 16.16 4.47 20.58
CA ALA A 451 14.92 5.19 20.31
C ALA A 451 14.22 5.59 21.63
N LEU A 452 13.81 6.84 21.72
CA LEU A 452 12.87 7.32 22.73
C LEU A 452 11.52 7.54 22.04
N LEU A 453 10.55 6.68 22.31
CA LEU A 453 9.20 6.82 21.78
C LEU A 453 8.41 7.79 22.67
N LYS A 454 8.09 8.96 22.12
CA LYS A 454 7.18 9.94 22.71
C LYS A 454 5.88 9.98 21.87
N PRO A 455 4.89 9.13 22.16
CA PRO A 455 3.66 9.06 21.36
C PRO A 455 2.88 10.38 21.42
N ALA A 456 2.01 10.61 20.44
CA ALA A 456 1.03 11.70 20.52
C ALA A 456 0.11 11.50 21.75
N PRO A 457 -0.31 12.58 22.44
CA PRO A 457 -1.16 12.48 23.63
C PRO A 457 -2.48 11.71 23.39
N GLU A 458 -2.99 11.70 22.17
CA GLU A 458 -4.21 10.98 21.79
C GLU A 458 -3.98 9.49 21.48
N ALA A 459 -2.73 9.05 21.41
CA ALA A 459 -2.33 7.74 20.88
C ALA A 459 -1.39 6.95 21.82
N VAL A 460 -1.44 7.24 23.13
CA VAL A 460 -0.49 6.69 24.11
C VAL A 460 -0.70 5.19 24.30
N LEU A 461 -1.95 4.71 24.25
CA LEU A 461 -2.27 3.30 24.41
C LEU A 461 -1.69 2.46 23.26
N VAL A 462 -1.89 2.89 22.01
CA VAL A 462 -1.31 2.19 20.85
C VAL A 462 0.22 2.20 20.92
N GLY A 463 0.83 3.36 21.24
CA GLY A 463 2.28 3.47 21.41
C GLY A 463 2.82 2.53 22.50
N TRP A 464 2.07 2.33 23.59
CA TRP A 464 2.40 1.40 24.66
C TRP A 464 2.35 -0.06 24.20
N HIS A 465 1.30 -0.47 23.49
CA HIS A 465 1.19 -1.84 22.95
C HIS A 465 2.25 -2.12 21.87
N LEU A 466 2.63 -1.12 21.07
CA LEU A 466 3.78 -1.21 20.16
C LEU A 466 5.09 -1.44 20.93
N ALA A 467 5.41 -0.60 21.92
CA ALA A 467 6.65 -0.73 22.68
C ALA A 467 6.75 -2.09 23.38
N ARG A 468 5.63 -2.56 23.96
CA ARG A 468 5.52 -3.91 24.53
C ARG A 468 5.79 -5.01 23.52
N ALA A 469 5.20 -4.91 22.32
CA ALA A 469 5.45 -5.89 21.27
C ALA A 469 6.94 -5.97 20.91
N LEU A 470 7.63 -4.84 20.85
CA LEU A 470 9.07 -4.79 20.55
C LEU A 470 9.93 -5.34 21.70
N TRP A 471 9.60 -5.04 22.96
CA TRP A 471 10.31 -5.64 24.10
C TRP A 471 10.07 -7.15 24.21
N ASP A 472 8.84 -7.62 23.97
CA ASP A 472 8.51 -9.06 23.95
C ASP A 472 9.23 -9.79 22.79
N ALA A 473 9.61 -9.07 21.74
CA ALA A 473 10.44 -9.59 20.66
C ALA A 473 11.94 -9.68 21.00
N GLY A 474 12.35 -9.15 22.16
CA GLY A 474 13.73 -9.16 22.64
C GLY A 474 14.51 -7.88 22.37
N ILE A 475 13.86 -6.79 21.93
CA ILE A 475 14.50 -5.47 21.91
C ILE A 475 14.78 -5.03 23.36
N PRO A 476 16.04 -4.69 23.71
CA PRO A 476 16.36 -4.26 25.07
C PRO A 476 15.60 -2.98 25.46
N ARG A 477 15.12 -2.94 26.71
CA ARG A 477 14.37 -1.80 27.26
C ARG A 477 15.22 -0.55 27.47
N GLU A 478 16.53 -0.69 27.51
CA GLU A 478 17.48 0.41 27.57
C GLU A 478 17.73 1.01 26.18
N VAL A 479 17.46 0.24 25.11
CA VAL A 479 17.61 0.66 23.72
C VAL A 479 16.33 1.32 23.19
N LEU A 480 15.16 0.85 23.62
CA LEU A 480 13.86 1.44 23.33
C LEU A 480 13.19 1.89 24.64
N GLN A 481 13.13 3.20 24.86
CA GLN A 481 12.44 3.82 26.00
C GLN A 481 11.02 4.25 25.59
N PHE A 482 10.06 4.15 26.51
CA PHE A 482 8.69 4.66 26.31
C PHE A 482 8.42 5.82 27.27
N VAL A 483 8.38 7.04 26.72
CA VAL A 483 8.39 8.29 27.49
C VAL A 483 7.32 9.28 27.02
N PRO A 484 6.02 8.98 27.19
CA PRO A 484 4.98 10.01 27.10
C PRO A 484 5.34 11.20 28.00
N CYS A 485 5.32 12.41 27.45
CA CYS A 485 5.59 13.64 28.19
C CYS A 485 4.72 14.79 27.66
N PRO A 486 4.47 15.83 28.47
CA PRO A 486 3.66 16.97 28.04
C PRO A 486 4.30 17.75 26.87
N ASP A 487 3.47 18.45 26.10
CA ASP A 487 3.88 19.35 25.01
C ASP A 487 4.19 20.78 25.50
N ASP A 488 4.78 20.90 26.68
CA ASP A 488 5.17 22.16 27.32
C ASP A 488 6.70 22.31 27.38
N ASP A 489 7.22 23.00 28.40
CA ASP A 489 8.65 23.14 28.63
C ASP A 489 9.37 21.80 28.81
N VAL A 490 8.70 20.75 29.27
CA VAL A 490 9.24 19.38 29.39
C VAL A 490 9.43 18.73 28.01
N GLY A 491 8.42 18.84 27.15
CA GLY A 491 8.51 18.36 25.76
C GLY A 491 9.55 19.15 24.96
N ARG A 492 9.56 20.48 25.10
CA ARG A 492 10.58 21.35 24.48
C ARG A 492 11.98 20.97 24.95
N ALA A 493 12.15 20.78 26.25
CA ALA A 493 13.40 20.35 26.87
C ALA A 493 13.97 19.08 26.22
N LEU A 494 13.14 18.05 26.04
CA LEU A 494 13.52 16.80 25.37
C LEU A 494 14.04 17.05 23.95
N ILE A 495 13.31 17.81 23.14
CA ILE A 495 13.68 18.07 21.74
C ILE A 495 14.97 18.88 21.62
N THR A 496 15.19 19.84 22.54
CA THR A 496 16.37 20.70 22.53
C THR A 496 17.60 20.09 23.23
N ASP A 497 17.46 18.93 23.87
CA ASP A 497 18.55 18.34 24.66
C ASP A 497 19.73 17.94 23.76
N PRO A 498 20.98 18.29 24.11
CA PRO A 498 22.16 17.96 23.30
C PRO A 498 22.42 16.45 23.22
N ARG A 499 21.86 15.64 24.13
CA ARG A 499 21.93 14.17 24.05
C ARG A 499 20.97 13.58 23.02
N VAL A 500 20.07 14.36 22.42
CA VAL A 500 19.26 13.92 21.28
C VAL A 500 20.02 14.22 20.00
N ASP A 501 20.39 13.18 19.26
CA ASP A 501 21.17 13.30 18.02
C ASP A 501 20.29 13.56 16.80
N ALA A 502 19.03 13.08 16.83
CA ALA A 502 18.04 13.38 15.81
C ALA A 502 16.60 13.23 16.32
N VAL A 503 15.66 13.84 15.59
CA VAL A 503 14.21 13.69 15.80
C VAL A 503 13.57 13.20 14.52
N ILE A 504 12.78 12.12 14.62
CA ILE A 504 11.85 11.71 13.58
C ILE A 504 10.48 12.24 13.97
N LEU A 505 9.99 13.22 13.23
CA LEU A 505 8.69 13.85 13.42
C LEU A 505 7.75 13.41 12.30
N THR A 506 6.51 13.10 12.65
CA THR A 506 5.44 13.16 11.66
C THR A 506 4.29 13.97 12.24
N GLY A 507 3.91 15.04 11.55
CA GLY A 507 2.94 16.00 12.08
C GLY A 507 2.82 17.26 11.24
N SER A 508 2.58 18.39 11.89
CA SER A 508 2.39 19.66 11.18
C SER A 508 3.72 20.28 10.74
N ALA A 509 3.72 20.99 9.61
CA ALA A 509 4.86 21.80 9.19
C ALA A 509 5.16 22.94 10.19
N GLU A 510 4.18 23.37 10.97
CA GLU A 510 4.39 24.36 12.04
C GLU A 510 5.22 23.77 13.18
N THR A 511 4.91 22.55 13.63
CA THR A 511 5.67 21.85 14.68
C THR A 511 7.12 21.65 14.25
N ALA A 512 7.34 21.20 13.00
CA ALA A 512 8.69 21.01 12.46
C ALA A 512 9.49 22.32 12.43
N ARG A 513 8.90 23.43 11.95
CA ARG A 513 9.53 24.76 11.99
C ARG A 513 9.81 25.22 13.41
N ARG A 514 8.92 24.92 14.36
CA ARG A 514 9.10 25.26 15.77
C ARG A 514 10.29 24.54 16.40
N PHE A 515 10.48 23.26 16.09
CA PHE A 515 11.65 22.49 16.55
C PHE A 515 12.95 23.08 16.01
N LEU A 516 13.00 23.41 14.72
CA LEU A 516 14.17 24.04 14.10
C LEU A 516 14.41 25.47 14.59
N ALA A 517 13.36 26.21 14.97
CA ALA A 517 13.50 27.51 15.61
C ALA A 517 14.11 27.40 17.02
N TRP A 518 13.82 26.33 17.76
CA TRP A 518 14.42 26.08 19.07
C TRP A 518 15.87 25.60 18.98
N ARG A 519 16.19 24.75 17.99
CA ARG A 519 17.52 24.18 17.78
C ARG A 519 17.83 24.11 16.27
N PRO A 520 18.42 25.17 15.68
CA PRO A 520 18.65 25.24 14.22
C PRO A 520 19.61 24.18 13.66
N ASP A 521 20.45 23.59 14.51
CA ASP A 521 21.37 22.49 14.22
C ASP A 521 20.76 21.10 14.45
N LEU A 522 19.47 21.00 14.83
CA LEU A 522 18.79 19.72 15.03
C LEU A 522 18.72 18.93 13.71
N GLU A 523 19.16 17.68 13.74
CA GLU A 523 18.90 16.72 12.67
C GLU A 523 17.43 16.29 12.74
N LEU A 524 16.59 16.92 11.91
CA LEU A 524 15.15 16.71 11.89
C LEU A 524 14.73 16.00 10.60
N PHE A 525 14.13 14.82 10.77
CA PHE A 525 13.41 14.11 9.71
C PHE A 525 11.92 14.31 9.93
N ALA A 526 11.33 15.28 9.26
CA ALA A 526 9.90 15.55 9.41
C ALA A 526 9.12 15.22 8.15
N GLU A 527 8.21 14.24 8.27
CA GLU A 527 7.12 14.07 7.30
C GLU A 527 5.96 14.97 7.74
N THR A 528 5.56 15.87 6.85
CA THR A 528 4.54 16.86 7.17
C THR A 528 3.36 16.74 6.23
N SER A 529 2.22 17.23 6.69
CA SER A 529 0.94 16.97 6.05
C SER A 529 0.81 17.62 4.65
N GLY A 530 -0.24 17.25 3.90
CA GLY A 530 -0.31 17.49 2.45
C GLY A 530 -1.68 17.94 1.95
N LYS A 531 -1.71 18.85 0.96
CA LYS A 531 -2.93 19.25 0.26
C LYS A 531 -3.08 18.48 -1.05
N ASN A 532 -3.62 17.28 -0.95
CA ASN A 532 -3.66 16.34 -2.09
C ASN A 532 -4.90 16.56 -2.96
N ALA A 533 -4.74 16.28 -4.26
CA ALA A 533 -5.77 16.40 -5.27
C ALA A 533 -5.82 15.18 -6.19
N ILE A 534 -7.02 14.83 -6.68
CA ILE A 534 -7.21 13.90 -7.79
C ILE A 534 -7.67 14.71 -9.01
N ILE A 535 -7.02 14.51 -10.16
CA ILE A 535 -7.43 15.11 -11.43
C ILE A 535 -8.34 14.13 -12.16
N ILE A 536 -9.52 14.57 -12.58
CA ILE A 536 -10.52 13.76 -13.28
C ILE A 536 -10.83 14.40 -14.63
N THR A 537 -10.55 13.68 -15.70
CA THR A 537 -10.72 14.14 -17.09
C THR A 537 -11.96 13.51 -17.71
N ALA A 538 -12.43 14.04 -18.85
CA ALA A 538 -13.56 13.48 -19.59
C ALA A 538 -13.34 12.03 -20.05
N LEU A 539 -12.08 11.57 -20.15
CA LEU A 539 -11.70 10.20 -20.50
C LEU A 539 -11.72 9.22 -19.31
N ALA A 540 -11.93 9.72 -18.09
CA ALA A 540 -11.97 8.88 -16.90
C ALA A 540 -13.23 8.02 -16.85
N ASP A 541 -13.09 6.82 -16.30
CA ASP A 541 -14.23 6.02 -15.88
C ASP A 541 -14.87 6.70 -14.64
N ARG A 542 -16.09 7.24 -14.82
CA ARG A 542 -16.74 8.10 -13.83
C ARG A 542 -17.04 7.35 -12.53
N ASP A 543 -17.53 6.11 -12.61
CA ASP A 543 -17.87 5.31 -11.43
C ASP A 543 -16.62 4.92 -10.64
N GLN A 544 -15.55 4.50 -11.32
CA GLN A 544 -14.26 4.23 -10.68
C GLN A 544 -13.66 5.50 -10.06
N ALA A 545 -13.70 6.64 -10.75
CA ALA A 545 -13.20 7.90 -10.24
C ALA A 545 -13.96 8.34 -8.97
N ILE A 546 -15.29 8.18 -8.94
CA ILE A 546 -16.11 8.50 -7.76
C ILE A 546 -15.74 7.58 -6.58
N ARG A 547 -15.68 6.27 -6.81
CA ARG A 547 -15.31 5.30 -5.76
C ARG A 547 -13.94 5.63 -5.16
N ASP A 548 -12.94 5.85 -6.00
CA ASP A 548 -11.57 6.13 -5.56
C ASP A 548 -11.49 7.51 -4.87
N LEU A 549 -12.24 8.50 -5.34
CA LEU A 549 -12.33 9.84 -4.72
C LEU A 549 -12.98 9.79 -3.34
N VAL A 550 -14.14 9.14 -3.20
CA VAL A 550 -14.86 8.99 -1.92
C VAL A 550 -14.01 8.25 -0.90
N ARG A 551 -13.38 7.12 -1.31
CA ARG A 551 -12.46 6.37 -0.44
C ARG A 551 -11.27 7.22 0.00
N SER A 552 -10.67 7.98 -0.92
CA SER A 552 -9.49 8.80 -0.64
C SER A 552 -9.80 10.06 0.18
N ALA A 553 -10.99 10.64 0.03
CA ALA A 553 -11.40 11.85 0.75
C ALA A 553 -11.89 11.55 2.17
N PHE A 554 -12.61 10.44 2.36
CA PHE A 554 -13.34 10.17 3.60
C PHE A 554 -12.86 8.93 4.37
N GLY A 555 -11.95 8.13 3.79
CA GLY A 555 -11.25 7.07 4.53
C GLY A 555 -10.53 7.65 5.75
N HIS A 556 -10.69 7.00 6.91
CA HIS A 556 -10.32 7.55 8.22
C HIS A 556 -10.77 9.01 8.42
N GLN A 557 -12.00 9.33 7.99
CA GLN A 557 -12.62 10.64 8.15
C GLN A 557 -11.82 11.78 7.51
N GLY A 558 -11.00 11.49 6.50
CA GLY A 558 -10.10 12.48 5.89
C GLY A 558 -8.93 12.92 6.79
N GLN A 559 -8.73 12.26 7.94
CA GLN A 559 -7.60 12.50 8.87
C GLN A 559 -6.32 11.79 8.39
N LYS A 560 -6.02 11.90 7.09
CA LYS A 560 -4.82 11.35 6.49
C LYS A 560 -4.06 12.48 5.81
N CYS A 561 -2.75 12.52 6.00
CA CYS A 561 -1.85 13.40 5.24
C CYS A 561 -1.89 13.14 3.73
N SER A 562 -2.38 11.96 3.32
CA SER A 562 -2.61 11.54 1.93
C SER A 562 -4.06 11.69 1.46
N ALA A 563 -4.97 12.18 2.31
CA ALA A 563 -6.39 12.31 1.96
C ALA A 563 -6.58 13.22 0.73
N ALA A 564 -7.43 12.80 -0.19
CA ALA A 564 -7.80 13.59 -1.37
C ALA A 564 -8.77 14.72 -0.96
N SER A 565 -8.22 15.81 -0.44
CA SER A 565 -9.01 16.97 -0.03
C SER A 565 -9.55 17.79 -1.22
N LEU A 566 -9.02 17.59 -2.43
CA LEU A 566 -9.44 18.26 -3.66
C LEU A 566 -9.70 17.28 -4.80
N ALA A 567 -10.69 17.60 -5.63
CA ALA A 567 -10.85 17.03 -6.96
C ALA A 567 -10.76 18.16 -7.99
N ILE A 568 -9.90 18.02 -8.99
CA ILE A 568 -9.77 18.96 -10.10
C ILE A 568 -10.40 18.29 -11.32
N CYS A 569 -11.61 18.72 -11.66
CA CYS A 569 -12.39 18.12 -12.72
C CYS A 569 -12.34 19.00 -13.96
N GLU A 570 -12.12 18.36 -15.12
CA GLU A 570 -12.39 18.98 -16.41
C GLU A 570 -13.85 19.47 -16.46
N ALA A 571 -14.09 20.60 -17.15
CA ALA A 571 -15.39 21.23 -17.25
C ALA A 571 -16.53 20.24 -17.53
N GLU A 572 -16.35 19.33 -18.49
CA GLU A 572 -17.37 18.31 -18.83
C GLU A 572 -17.74 17.42 -17.64
N VAL A 573 -16.75 16.94 -16.88
CA VAL A 573 -16.98 16.09 -15.71
C VAL A 573 -17.54 16.91 -14.55
N TYR A 574 -16.99 18.09 -14.34
CA TYR A 574 -17.43 18.98 -13.28
C TYR A 574 -18.89 19.38 -13.48
N ASP A 575 -19.32 19.69 -14.71
CA ASP A 575 -20.67 20.15 -15.06
C ASP A 575 -21.68 19.01 -15.28
N ASP A 576 -21.24 17.75 -15.27
CA ASP A 576 -22.11 16.59 -15.43
C ASP A 576 -23.01 16.36 -14.19
N PRO A 577 -24.35 16.48 -14.32
CA PRO A 577 -25.28 16.24 -13.23
C PRO A 577 -25.32 14.77 -12.77
N VAL A 578 -24.96 13.81 -13.63
CA VAL A 578 -24.87 12.39 -13.27
C VAL A 578 -23.70 12.15 -12.32
N PHE A 579 -22.50 12.60 -12.72
CA PHE A 579 -21.31 12.54 -11.88
C PHE A 579 -21.53 13.19 -10.51
N ARG A 580 -22.07 14.43 -10.46
CA ARG A 580 -22.36 15.12 -9.19
C ARG A 580 -23.33 14.34 -8.30
N ARG A 581 -24.41 13.81 -8.88
CA ARG A 581 -25.42 13.03 -8.15
C ARG A 581 -24.82 11.75 -7.58
N GLN A 582 -24.10 10.98 -8.38
CA GLN A 582 -23.47 9.73 -7.93
C GLN A 582 -22.38 9.99 -6.87
N LEU A 583 -21.57 11.04 -7.03
CA LEU A 583 -20.57 11.43 -6.02
C LEU A 583 -21.24 11.79 -4.68
N ARG A 584 -22.32 12.59 -4.73
CA ARG A 584 -23.11 12.93 -3.54
C ARG A 584 -23.69 11.69 -2.88
N ASP A 585 -24.30 10.80 -3.67
CA ASP A 585 -24.95 9.58 -3.17
C ASP A 585 -23.93 8.64 -2.52
N ALA A 586 -22.81 8.39 -3.20
CA ALA A 586 -21.72 7.56 -2.68
C ALA A 586 -21.17 8.11 -1.34
N ALA A 587 -20.93 9.41 -1.23
CA ALA A 587 -20.47 10.02 0.02
C ALA A 587 -21.54 10.01 1.13
N ALA A 588 -22.81 10.25 0.77
CA ALA A 588 -23.92 10.24 1.73
C ALA A 588 -24.26 8.82 2.24
N SER A 589 -23.87 7.77 1.50
CA SER A 589 -24.05 6.36 1.89
C SER A 589 -23.08 5.88 2.98
N LEU A 590 -22.09 6.69 3.36
CA LEU A 590 -21.13 6.33 4.40
C LEU A 590 -21.75 6.53 5.79
N ASP A 591 -22.07 5.41 6.45
CA ASP A 591 -22.66 5.42 7.80
C ASP A 591 -21.73 6.08 8.82
N ALA A 592 -22.22 7.14 9.46
CA ALA A 592 -21.55 7.84 10.53
C ALA A 592 -21.99 7.31 11.90
N GLY A 593 -21.05 6.78 12.70
CA GLY A 593 -21.37 6.12 13.95
C GLY A 593 -20.16 5.83 14.83
N SER A 594 -20.37 5.03 15.88
CA SER A 594 -19.31 4.58 16.78
C SER A 594 -18.32 3.66 16.07
N ALA A 595 -17.04 3.76 16.42
CA ALA A 595 -16.00 2.84 15.96
C ALA A 595 -16.17 1.40 16.49
N TRP A 596 -17.00 1.20 17.51
CA TRP A 596 -17.37 -0.12 18.03
C TRP A 596 -18.42 -0.84 17.16
N GLU A 597 -19.04 -0.14 16.21
CA GLU A 597 -20.01 -0.72 15.28
C GLU A 597 -19.31 -0.97 13.93
N LEU A 598 -19.18 -2.24 13.54
CA LEU A 598 -18.43 -2.63 12.33
C LEU A 598 -19.02 -2.11 11.01
N SER A 599 -20.30 -1.70 11.02
CA SER A 599 -20.96 -1.05 9.88
C SER A 599 -20.50 0.40 9.68
N SER A 600 -20.04 1.09 10.72
CA SER A 600 -19.60 2.48 10.64
C SER A 600 -18.46 2.64 9.63
N ARG A 601 -18.54 3.68 8.81
CA ARG A 601 -17.49 4.10 7.86
C ARG A 601 -16.91 5.46 8.21
N ILE A 602 -17.71 6.31 8.85
CA ILE A 602 -17.31 7.59 9.40
C ILE A 602 -17.43 7.51 10.92
N THR A 603 -16.31 7.64 11.62
CA THR A 603 -16.25 7.57 13.08
C THR A 603 -15.92 8.94 13.67
N PRO A 604 -15.93 9.13 15.00
CA PRO A 604 -15.57 10.41 15.60
C PRO A 604 -14.16 10.87 15.21
N LEU A 605 -13.99 12.17 14.99
CA LEU A 605 -12.68 12.81 14.86
C LEU A 605 -11.85 12.61 16.13
N THR A 606 -10.55 12.38 15.98
CA THR A 606 -9.65 12.13 17.12
C THR A 606 -9.54 13.37 18.02
N GLN A 607 -9.54 14.54 17.39
CA GLN A 607 -9.50 15.85 18.06
C GLN A 607 -10.77 16.65 17.74
N PRO A 608 -11.17 17.61 18.58
CA PRO A 608 -12.27 18.50 18.22
C PRO A 608 -11.87 19.33 17.00
N PRO A 609 -12.81 19.70 16.10
CA PRO A 609 -12.49 20.52 14.94
C PRO A 609 -11.77 21.82 15.32
N ALA A 610 -10.49 21.91 14.97
CA ALA A 610 -9.73 23.16 15.08
C ALA A 610 -10.31 24.22 14.14
N GLU A 611 -9.85 25.48 14.25
CA GLU A 611 -10.41 26.60 13.50
C GLU A 611 -10.54 26.34 11.99
N ALA A 612 -9.48 25.81 11.37
CA ALA A 612 -9.46 25.52 9.94
C ALA A 612 -10.48 24.44 9.54
N LEU A 613 -10.54 23.32 10.28
CA LEU A 613 -11.49 22.25 10.04
C LEU A 613 -12.93 22.70 10.30
N ARG A 614 -13.16 23.39 11.41
CA ARG A 614 -14.46 23.96 11.77
C ARG A 614 -14.96 24.88 10.66
N ARG A 615 -14.12 25.81 10.18
CA ARG A 615 -14.46 26.67 9.04
C ARG A 615 -14.79 25.84 7.79
N ALA A 616 -13.98 24.83 7.49
CA ALA A 616 -14.23 23.96 6.33
C ALA A 616 -15.54 23.18 6.44
N LEU A 617 -15.96 22.80 7.64
CA LEU A 617 -17.21 22.07 7.90
C LEU A 617 -18.45 22.98 7.89
N THR A 618 -18.32 24.26 8.26
CA THR A 618 -19.49 25.11 8.54
C THR A 618 -19.62 26.35 7.66
N ALA A 619 -18.62 26.69 6.84
CA ALA A 619 -18.63 27.91 6.05
C ALA A 619 -18.22 27.67 4.59
N LEU A 620 -18.79 28.46 3.69
CA LEU A 620 -18.47 28.51 2.26
C LEU A 620 -17.80 29.84 1.92
N ASP A 621 -16.75 29.80 1.09
CA ASP A 621 -16.18 31.02 0.51
C ASP A 621 -17.07 31.56 -0.65
N PRO A 622 -16.95 32.83 -1.06
CA PRO A 622 -17.77 33.37 -2.15
C PRO A 622 -17.62 32.57 -3.46
N GLY A 623 -18.74 32.09 -3.99
CA GLY A 623 -18.83 31.24 -5.18
C GLY A 623 -18.78 29.73 -4.88
N GLU A 624 -18.63 29.33 -3.62
CA GLU A 624 -18.76 27.94 -3.21
C GLU A 624 -20.21 27.57 -2.87
N GLU A 625 -20.56 26.31 -3.09
CA GLU A 625 -21.86 25.72 -2.75
C GLU A 625 -21.68 24.32 -2.15
N TRP A 626 -22.65 23.85 -1.35
CA TRP A 626 -22.64 22.48 -0.86
C TRP A 626 -23.27 21.52 -1.88
N LEU A 627 -22.49 20.59 -2.42
CA LEU A 627 -23.05 19.39 -3.05
C LEU A 627 -23.56 18.41 -1.98
N LEU A 628 -22.83 18.32 -0.87
CA LEU A 628 -23.21 17.61 0.34
C LEU A 628 -22.77 18.44 1.54
N GLU A 629 -23.73 18.89 2.35
CA GLU A 629 -23.42 19.69 3.54
C GLU A 629 -23.08 18.77 4.74
N PRO A 630 -21.93 18.97 5.40
CA PRO A 630 -21.60 18.27 6.65
C PRO A 630 -22.66 18.50 7.73
N ARG A 631 -22.92 17.46 8.53
CA ARG A 631 -23.81 17.53 9.69
C ARG A 631 -23.10 17.03 10.92
N LEU A 632 -23.22 17.77 12.01
CA LEU A 632 -22.88 17.26 13.34
C LEU A 632 -23.93 16.22 13.72
N MET A 633 -23.51 14.98 13.97
CA MET A 633 -24.44 13.86 14.15
C MET A 633 -25.16 13.88 15.50
N SER A 634 -24.50 14.40 16.54
CA SER A 634 -25.11 14.64 17.85
C SER A 634 -24.39 15.78 18.56
N THR A 635 -25.13 16.63 19.26
CA THR A 635 -24.56 17.66 20.14
C THR A 635 -23.83 17.07 21.35
N GLU A 636 -24.15 15.84 21.73
CA GLU A 636 -23.48 15.08 22.79
C GLU A 636 -22.17 14.44 22.30
N HIS A 637 -21.95 14.38 20.97
CA HIS A 637 -20.74 13.86 20.34
C HIS A 637 -20.15 14.89 19.36
N PRO A 638 -19.47 15.95 19.87
CA PRO A 638 -18.97 17.08 19.05
C PRO A 638 -17.91 16.68 18.00
N HIS A 639 -17.42 15.44 18.08
CA HIS A 639 -16.42 14.87 17.20
C HIS A 639 -17.01 14.12 16.01
N LEU A 640 -18.30 13.77 16.02
CA LEU A 640 -18.90 12.94 14.97
C LEU A 640 -19.61 13.80 13.91
N TRP A 641 -18.98 13.90 12.73
CA TRP A 641 -19.47 14.69 11.60
C TRP A 641 -19.69 13.82 10.37
N SER A 642 -20.76 14.06 9.63
CA SER A 642 -20.95 13.46 8.31
C SER A 642 -19.98 14.05 7.27
N PRO A 643 -19.74 13.35 6.15
CA PRO A 643 -18.97 13.89 5.02
C PRO A 643 -19.55 15.19 4.45
N GLY A 644 -18.67 16.05 3.91
CA GLY A 644 -19.03 17.24 3.17
C GLY A 644 -18.34 17.36 1.80
N ILE A 645 -19.03 17.95 0.84
CA ILE A 645 -18.52 18.20 -0.51
C ILE A 645 -18.86 19.64 -0.94
N LYS A 646 -17.82 20.44 -1.17
CA LYS A 646 -17.89 21.81 -1.71
C LYS A 646 -17.76 21.80 -3.23
N LEU A 647 -18.62 22.56 -3.91
CA LEU A 647 -18.45 22.98 -5.30
C LEU A 647 -17.84 24.38 -5.34
N GLY A 648 -17.24 24.75 -6.47
CA GLY A 648 -16.80 26.12 -6.74
C GLY A 648 -15.51 26.53 -6.05
N VAL A 649 -14.72 25.57 -5.54
CA VAL A 649 -13.43 25.88 -4.89
C VAL A 649 -12.51 26.54 -5.90
N ARG A 650 -12.06 27.76 -5.59
CA ARG A 650 -11.21 28.56 -6.50
C ARG A 650 -9.74 28.41 -6.19
N ARG A 651 -8.90 28.51 -7.22
CA ARG A 651 -7.44 28.58 -7.06
C ARG A 651 -7.09 29.76 -6.15
N GLY A 652 -6.30 29.50 -5.11
CA GLY A 652 -5.87 30.47 -4.12
C GLY A 652 -6.88 30.76 -2.99
N SER A 653 -8.08 30.17 -3.03
CA SER A 653 -9.05 30.25 -1.92
C SER A 653 -8.51 29.59 -0.65
N PHE A 654 -9.17 29.86 0.49
CA PHE A 654 -8.80 29.25 1.77
C PHE A 654 -8.76 27.73 1.66
N PHE A 655 -9.82 27.12 1.12
CA PHE A 655 -9.92 25.67 1.03
C PHE A 655 -8.93 25.07 0.02
N HIS A 656 -8.48 25.81 -1.01
CA HIS A 656 -7.46 25.32 -1.96
C HIS A 656 -6.07 25.23 -1.32
N VAL A 657 -5.68 26.16 -0.44
CA VAL A 657 -4.31 26.25 0.10
C VAL A 657 -4.17 25.80 1.55
N THR A 658 -5.28 25.57 2.24
CA THR A 658 -5.30 25.16 3.64
C THR A 658 -5.70 23.70 3.77
N GLU A 659 -4.86 22.92 4.44
CA GLU A 659 -5.21 21.58 4.83
C GLU A 659 -6.11 21.59 6.06
N CYS A 660 -7.26 20.91 5.97
CA CYS A 660 -8.29 20.94 7.01
C CYS A 660 -8.35 19.65 7.83
N PHE A 661 -7.73 18.55 7.35
CA PHE A 661 -7.57 17.30 8.10
C PHE A 661 -8.88 16.72 8.69
N GLY A 662 -9.90 16.61 7.85
CA GLY A 662 -11.22 16.07 8.22
C GLY A 662 -12.08 15.77 7.00
N PRO A 663 -13.35 15.39 7.17
CA PRO A 663 -14.15 14.74 6.14
C PRO A 663 -14.79 15.76 5.17
N VAL A 664 -13.98 16.60 4.55
CA VAL A 664 -14.41 17.64 3.60
C VAL A 664 -13.63 17.53 2.29
N LEU A 665 -14.36 17.40 1.19
CA LEU A 665 -13.85 17.39 -0.17
C LEU A 665 -14.22 18.68 -0.90
N GLY A 666 -13.30 19.24 -1.68
CA GLY A 666 -13.57 20.41 -2.53
C GLY A 666 -13.37 20.13 -4.01
N LEU A 667 -14.34 20.47 -4.85
CA LEU A 667 -14.26 20.33 -6.30
C LEU A 667 -13.87 21.66 -6.94
N MET A 668 -12.86 21.59 -7.80
CA MET A 668 -12.38 22.68 -8.62
C MET A 668 -12.70 22.39 -10.09
N ARG A 669 -13.21 23.39 -10.81
CA ARG A 669 -13.50 23.31 -12.24
C ARG A 669 -12.31 23.79 -13.07
N ALA A 670 -11.91 23.03 -14.09
CA ALA A 670 -10.85 23.39 -15.04
C ALA A 670 -11.41 23.48 -16.48
N GLU A 671 -11.32 24.66 -17.12
CA GLU A 671 -11.82 24.90 -18.51
C GLU A 671 -11.03 24.11 -19.56
N HIS A 672 -9.70 24.08 -19.39
CA HIS A 672 -8.80 23.33 -20.24
C HIS A 672 -7.73 22.69 -19.37
N LEU A 673 -7.61 21.36 -19.47
CA LEU A 673 -6.44 20.67 -18.97
C LEU A 673 -5.33 20.84 -19.99
N ILE A 674 -4.57 21.94 -19.91
CA ILE A 674 -3.30 22.03 -20.64
C ILE A 674 -2.41 20.89 -20.14
N THR A 675 -2.11 19.96 -21.04
CA THR A 675 -1.37 18.73 -20.73
C THR A 675 0.00 19.09 -20.16
N GLY A 676 0.16 18.82 -18.87
CA GLY A 676 1.41 18.89 -18.14
C GLY A 676 1.49 17.67 -17.24
N ALA A 677 1.97 16.55 -17.80
CA ALA A 677 2.10 15.27 -17.12
C ALA A 677 2.79 15.42 -15.76
N MET A 678 2.25 14.83 -14.68
CA MET A 678 3.07 14.40 -13.54
C MET A 678 2.45 13.25 -12.71
N VAL A 679 3.06 12.08 -12.89
CA VAL A 679 3.61 11.15 -11.90
C VAL A 679 2.96 10.89 -10.52
N GLY A 680 2.65 9.62 -10.23
CA GLY A 680 3.25 8.99 -9.05
C GLY A 680 2.34 8.26 -8.03
N ARG A 681 2.74 7.08 -7.51
CA ARG A 681 2.03 6.20 -6.57
C ARG A 681 2.97 5.17 -5.82
N GLN A 682 3.54 5.66 -4.72
CA GLN A 682 3.93 5.06 -3.40
C GLN A 682 5.08 4.02 -3.19
N PRO A 683 6.32 4.39 -2.75
CA PRO A 683 6.62 4.78 -1.37
C PRO A 683 6.24 6.19 -0.88
N PHE A 684 6.11 6.31 0.45
CA PHE A 684 5.48 7.41 1.19
C PHE A 684 6.48 8.50 1.56
N GLY A 685 6.14 9.76 1.29
CA GLY A 685 6.95 10.93 1.64
C GLY A 685 6.79 12.07 0.64
N GLY A 686 6.62 13.30 1.12
CA GLY A 686 6.22 14.47 0.34
C GLY A 686 7.37 15.27 -0.26
N TRP A 687 7.06 16.23 -1.14
CA TRP A 687 7.98 17.29 -1.56
C TRP A 687 7.48 18.64 -1.05
N LYS A 688 8.33 19.67 -1.05
CA LYS A 688 8.00 21.04 -0.62
C LYS A 688 7.60 21.06 0.87
N ALA A 689 6.48 21.68 1.22
CA ALA A 689 6.04 21.82 2.61
C ALA A 689 5.55 20.51 3.25
N SER A 690 5.53 19.40 2.52
CA SER A 690 5.15 18.06 3.00
C SER A 690 6.36 17.21 3.45
N SER A 691 7.58 17.75 3.40
CA SER A 691 8.77 17.11 4.00
C SER A 691 9.79 18.17 4.42
N ILE A 692 10.43 17.99 5.57
CA ILE A 692 11.57 18.79 6.03
C ILE A 692 12.72 17.84 6.38
N GLY A 693 13.90 18.10 5.82
CA GLY A 693 15.08 17.24 5.90
C GLY A 693 15.50 16.66 4.54
N PRO A 694 16.32 15.60 4.52
CA PRO A 694 16.81 14.96 3.29
C PRO A 694 15.71 14.43 2.36
N GLY A 695 14.55 14.05 2.92
CA GLY A 695 13.36 13.66 2.17
C GLY A 695 13.43 12.29 1.49
N ALA A 696 14.18 11.33 2.06
CA ALA A 696 14.05 9.93 1.65
C ALA A 696 12.68 9.40 2.10
N LYS A 697 12.01 8.65 1.22
CA LYS A 697 10.65 8.18 1.47
C LYS A 697 10.62 7.10 2.56
N VAL A 698 9.69 7.22 3.50
CA VAL A 698 9.35 6.18 4.46
C VAL A 698 8.98 4.89 3.72
N GLY A 699 9.57 3.77 4.14
CA GLY A 699 9.43 2.48 3.45
C GLY A 699 10.18 2.39 2.12
N GLY A 700 10.99 3.40 1.79
CA GLY A 700 11.89 3.40 0.63
C GLY A 700 13.30 2.89 0.97
N PRO A 701 14.11 2.55 -0.05
CA PRO A 701 15.40 1.90 0.13
C PRO A 701 16.50 2.79 0.72
N ASN A 702 16.26 4.10 0.81
CA ASN A 702 17.24 5.05 1.37
C ASN A 702 16.86 5.56 2.77
N TYR A 703 15.70 5.15 3.32
CA TYR A 703 15.20 5.68 4.60
C TYR A 703 16.09 5.32 5.79
N VAL A 704 16.64 4.10 5.81
CA VAL A 704 17.55 3.70 6.90
C VAL A 704 18.92 4.38 6.74
N LEU A 705 19.34 4.67 5.51
CA LEU A 705 20.64 5.29 5.20
C LEU A 705 20.76 6.75 5.69
N GLN A 706 19.65 7.45 5.95
CA GLN A 706 19.66 8.81 6.51
C GLN A 706 19.78 8.80 8.05
N LEU A 707 19.53 7.67 8.71
CA LEU A 707 19.63 7.52 10.16
C LEU A 707 21.05 7.12 10.62
N ALA A 708 22.05 7.51 9.83
CA ALA A 708 23.46 7.27 10.07
C ALA A 708 24.32 8.36 9.41
N ARG A 709 25.47 8.65 10.02
CA ARG A 709 26.56 9.39 9.38
C ARG A 709 27.41 8.42 8.57
N TRP A 710 27.88 8.89 7.42
CA TRP A 710 28.71 8.10 6.51
C TRP A 710 30.10 8.72 6.41
N ARG A 711 31.13 7.87 6.51
CA ARG A 711 32.53 8.28 6.36
C ARG A 711 33.19 7.50 5.24
N GLN A 712 33.98 8.20 4.43
CA GLN A 712 34.86 7.58 3.44
C GLN A 712 36.06 6.97 4.16
N VAL A 713 36.25 5.65 4.05
CA VAL A 713 37.39 4.94 4.66
C VAL A 713 38.42 4.49 3.63
N ARG A 714 38.02 4.28 2.38
CA ARG A 714 38.90 4.03 1.24
C ARG A 714 38.25 4.55 -0.05
N PRO A 715 39.00 4.92 -1.09
CA PRO A 715 38.43 5.31 -2.37
C PRO A 715 37.54 4.21 -2.97
N PRO A 716 36.49 4.56 -3.74
CA PRO A 716 35.71 3.58 -4.48
C PRO A 716 36.56 2.96 -5.60
N THR A 717 36.16 1.77 -6.08
CA THR A 717 36.79 1.08 -7.21
C THR A 717 35.78 0.81 -8.34
N PRO A 718 35.18 1.86 -8.94
CA PRO A 718 34.17 1.71 -9.99
C PRO A 718 34.83 1.51 -11.36
N ALA A 719 34.04 1.04 -12.33
CA ALA A 719 34.51 0.79 -13.70
C ALA A 719 33.70 1.54 -14.78
N ALA A 720 32.83 2.49 -14.41
CA ALA A 720 31.93 3.15 -15.36
C ALA A 720 32.54 4.41 -16.01
N GLU A 721 32.27 4.58 -17.31
CA GLU A 721 32.63 5.79 -18.06
C GLU A 721 31.69 6.96 -17.75
N CYS A 722 32.26 8.16 -17.64
CA CYS A 722 31.52 9.39 -17.41
C CYS A 722 30.79 9.86 -18.68
N ALA A 723 29.63 10.50 -18.53
CA ALA A 723 29.00 11.19 -19.64
C ALA A 723 29.95 12.29 -20.19
N PRO A 724 29.94 12.59 -21.51
CA PRO A 724 30.90 13.52 -22.12
C PRO A 724 30.99 14.89 -21.43
N ARG A 725 29.85 15.43 -20.96
CA ARG A 725 29.79 16.70 -20.22
C ARG A 725 30.52 16.63 -18.88
N VAL A 726 30.45 15.50 -18.18
CA VAL A 726 31.14 15.25 -16.90
C VAL A 726 32.62 14.99 -17.14
N ALA A 727 32.95 14.23 -18.18
CA ALA A 727 34.34 13.96 -18.57
C ALA A 727 35.10 15.25 -18.92
N ALA A 728 34.50 16.14 -19.73
CA ALA A 728 35.11 17.43 -20.07
C ALA A 728 35.36 18.32 -18.84
N LEU A 729 34.44 18.33 -17.86
CA LEU A 729 34.64 19.04 -16.61
C LEU A 729 35.73 18.41 -15.74
N LEU A 730 35.76 17.08 -15.69
CA LEU A 730 36.80 16.32 -14.97
C LEU A 730 38.18 16.60 -15.56
N GLU A 731 38.35 16.57 -16.88
CA GLU A 731 39.61 16.88 -17.56
C GLU A 731 40.14 18.26 -17.14
N ARG A 732 39.29 19.29 -17.18
CA ARG A 732 39.65 20.64 -16.70
C ARG A 732 40.08 20.66 -15.23
N PHE A 733 39.47 19.85 -14.37
CA PHE A 733 39.89 19.77 -12.96
C PHE A 733 41.21 19.01 -12.76
N LEU A 734 41.52 18.04 -13.61
CA LEU A 734 42.75 17.24 -13.52
C LEU A 734 43.99 18.03 -13.95
N GLU A 735 43.84 18.98 -14.87
CA GLU A 735 44.93 19.90 -15.29
C GLU A 735 45.48 20.74 -14.12
N ASP A 736 44.63 21.06 -13.14
CA ASP A 736 44.91 21.94 -11.99
C ASP A 736 44.93 21.18 -10.65
N ALA A 737 45.12 19.86 -10.67
CA ALA A 737 45.10 19.01 -9.46
C ALA A 737 46.44 18.31 -9.20
N PRO A 738 46.92 18.28 -7.93
CA PRO A 738 48.00 17.39 -7.53
C PRO A 738 47.61 15.91 -7.75
N PHE A 739 48.61 15.03 -7.91
CA PHE A 739 48.41 13.62 -8.29
C PHE A 739 47.39 12.85 -7.43
N GLU A 740 47.48 12.94 -6.10
CA GLU A 740 46.57 12.21 -5.19
C GLU A 740 45.10 12.71 -5.27
N PRO A 741 44.81 14.02 -5.16
CA PRO A 741 43.49 14.56 -5.46
C PRO A 741 42.97 14.22 -6.87
N ALA A 742 43.85 14.21 -7.87
CA ALA A 742 43.50 13.86 -9.25
C ALA A 742 43.00 12.41 -9.36
N ARG A 743 43.68 11.47 -8.71
CA ARG A 743 43.25 10.06 -8.64
C ARG A 743 41.87 9.94 -7.98
N LEU A 744 41.66 10.60 -6.85
CA LEU A 744 40.37 10.57 -6.14
C LEU A 744 39.24 11.16 -6.98
N LEU A 745 39.48 12.27 -7.69
CA LEU A 745 38.50 12.89 -8.59
C LEU A 745 38.09 11.93 -9.71
N GLY A 746 39.07 11.29 -10.36
CA GLY A 746 38.81 10.32 -11.44
C GLY A 746 37.94 9.14 -10.97
N VAL A 747 38.32 8.49 -9.85
CA VAL A 747 37.53 7.36 -9.32
C VAL A 747 36.17 7.80 -8.78
N SER A 748 36.04 9.02 -8.24
CA SER A 748 34.73 9.53 -7.77
C SER A 748 33.79 9.79 -8.94
N ALA A 749 34.28 10.41 -10.02
CA ALA A 749 33.48 10.66 -11.23
C ALA A 749 32.97 9.34 -11.84
N ALA A 750 33.83 8.32 -11.92
CA ALA A 750 33.43 6.99 -12.35
C ALA A 750 32.42 6.34 -11.38
N SER A 751 32.53 6.58 -10.07
CA SER A 751 31.57 6.07 -9.08
C SER A 751 30.20 6.74 -9.22
N PHE A 752 30.19 8.04 -9.52
CA PHE A 752 28.96 8.80 -9.77
C PHE A 752 28.29 8.29 -11.05
N ALA A 753 29.08 8.07 -12.12
CA ALA A 753 28.58 7.50 -13.36
C ALA A 753 27.98 6.10 -13.15
N GLU A 754 28.67 5.23 -12.41
CA GLU A 754 28.20 3.87 -12.11
C GLU A 754 26.89 3.87 -11.33
N ALA A 755 26.81 4.67 -10.26
CA ALA A 755 25.60 4.81 -9.46
C ALA A 755 24.43 5.40 -10.27
N TRP A 756 24.71 6.35 -11.17
CA TRP A 756 23.72 6.90 -12.08
C TRP A 756 23.19 5.82 -13.04
N GLN A 757 24.08 5.13 -13.74
CA GLN A 757 23.74 4.14 -14.77
C GLN A 757 23.05 2.90 -14.21
N ARG A 758 23.45 2.44 -13.01
CA ARG A 758 22.89 1.23 -12.39
C ARG A 758 21.64 1.49 -11.57
N HIS A 759 21.52 2.68 -10.96
CA HIS A 759 20.48 2.94 -9.97
C HIS A 759 19.66 4.20 -10.27
N PHE A 760 20.26 5.39 -10.24
CA PHE A 760 19.47 6.63 -10.18
C PHE A 760 18.77 7.00 -11.50
N SER A 761 19.31 6.59 -12.65
CA SER A 761 18.68 6.83 -13.96
C SER A 761 17.59 5.81 -14.32
N ARG A 762 17.44 4.74 -13.52
CA ARG A 762 16.51 3.64 -13.80
C ARG A 762 15.20 3.79 -13.04
N GLU A 763 14.15 3.25 -13.65
CA GLU A 763 12.88 2.97 -12.99
C GLU A 763 12.97 1.59 -12.31
N HIS A 764 12.61 1.51 -11.04
CA HIS A 764 12.70 0.32 -10.21
C HIS A 764 11.30 -0.19 -9.90
N GLU A 765 10.98 -1.40 -10.38
CA GLU A 765 9.72 -2.09 -10.06
C GLU A 765 10.04 -3.26 -9.13
N ARG A 766 9.95 -3.01 -7.82
CA ARG A 766 10.34 -3.96 -6.78
C ARG A 766 9.28 -5.04 -6.55
N MET A 767 8.00 -4.66 -6.64
CA MET A 767 6.86 -5.55 -6.47
C MET A 767 6.10 -5.65 -7.79
N ARG A 768 5.92 -6.88 -8.27
CA ARG A 768 5.13 -7.15 -9.48
C ARG A 768 3.75 -7.65 -9.07
N ILE A 769 2.81 -6.72 -8.95
CA ILE A 769 1.42 -7.02 -8.61
C ILE A 769 0.62 -7.13 -9.91
N LEU A 770 -0.14 -8.20 -10.08
CA LEU A 770 -0.96 -8.36 -11.29
C LEU A 770 -1.96 -7.19 -11.37
N GLY A 771 -2.00 -6.51 -12.51
CA GLY A 771 -2.90 -5.38 -12.74
C GLY A 771 -2.44 -4.04 -12.14
N GLU A 772 -1.27 -3.99 -11.50
CA GLU A 772 -0.69 -2.76 -10.98
C GLU A 772 0.81 -2.69 -11.28
N ARG A 773 1.25 -1.57 -11.84
CA ARG A 773 2.68 -1.30 -12.06
C ARG A 773 3.15 -0.25 -11.07
N ASN A 774 4.08 -0.62 -10.18
CA ASN A 774 4.62 0.23 -9.12
C ASN A 774 6.08 0.59 -9.35
N VAL A 775 6.32 1.77 -9.89
CA VAL A 775 7.65 2.24 -10.29
C VAL A 775 8.20 3.22 -9.27
N PHE A 776 9.34 2.91 -8.66
CA PHE A 776 10.16 3.86 -7.91
C PHE A 776 11.25 4.46 -8.80
N ARG A 777 11.46 5.78 -8.73
CA ARG A 777 12.45 6.51 -9.54
C ARG A 777 12.95 7.77 -8.85
N TYR A 778 13.94 8.40 -9.48
CA TYR A 778 14.56 9.62 -8.98
C TYR A 778 14.35 10.79 -9.94
N ARG A 779 14.12 11.99 -9.39
CA ARG A 779 14.02 13.25 -10.13
C ARG A 779 15.04 14.25 -9.60
N ALA A 780 15.75 14.94 -10.49
CA ALA A 780 16.63 16.04 -10.14
C ALA A 780 15.93 17.07 -9.23
N CYS A 781 16.63 17.61 -8.24
CA CYS A 781 16.19 18.81 -7.53
C CYS A 781 16.11 19.99 -8.51
N ARG A 782 15.23 20.97 -8.25
CA ARG A 782 15.05 22.12 -9.14
C ARG A 782 16.30 22.98 -9.23
N ARG A 783 16.94 23.22 -8.09
CA ARG A 783 18.21 23.93 -7.96
C ARG A 783 18.84 23.62 -6.60
N MET A 784 20.15 23.52 -6.56
CA MET A 784 20.94 23.35 -5.34
C MET A 784 21.81 24.59 -5.11
N LEU A 785 21.72 25.18 -3.92
CA LEU A 785 22.65 26.21 -3.45
C LEU A 785 23.84 25.52 -2.78
N VAL A 786 25.07 25.88 -3.12
CA VAL A 786 26.31 25.30 -2.56
C VAL A 786 27.05 26.40 -1.83
N ARG A 787 27.30 26.23 -0.52
CA ARG A 787 28.19 27.11 0.24
C ARG A 787 29.56 26.47 0.36
N ALA A 788 30.56 27.06 -0.30
CA ALA A 788 31.91 26.51 -0.41
C ALA A 788 32.98 27.47 0.12
N GLU A 789 33.98 26.89 0.81
CA GLU A 789 35.22 27.58 1.18
C GLU A 789 36.34 27.19 0.22
N THR A 790 36.84 28.14 -0.57
CA THR A 790 37.83 27.86 -1.63
C THR A 790 39.29 28.08 -1.19
N ASN A 791 39.48 28.57 0.04
CA ASN A 791 40.80 28.90 0.57
C ASN A 791 41.61 27.65 0.96
N SER A 792 40.97 26.51 1.22
CA SER A 792 41.63 25.26 1.59
C SER A 792 41.68 24.25 0.42
N PRO A 793 42.73 23.42 0.30
CA PRO A 793 42.77 22.33 -0.67
C PRO A 793 41.60 21.35 -0.54
N GLY A 794 41.16 21.07 0.70
CA GLY A 794 40.02 20.21 0.97
C GLY A 794 38.69 20.80 0.48
N GLY A 795 38.46 22.10 0.71
CA GLY A 795 37.26 22.78 0.23
C GLY A 795 37.19 22.86 -1.30
N ARG A 796 38.33 23.07 -1.97
CA ARG A 796 38.42 22.99 -3.44
C ARG A 796 38.10 21.59 -3.96
N LEU A 797 38.63 20.54 -3.33
CA LEU A 797 38.31 19.15 -3.69
C LEU A 797 36.82 18.84 -3.49
N ALA A 798 36.24 19.24 -2.36
CA ALA A 798 34.82 19.06 -2.08
C ALA A 798 33.95 19.76 -3.13
N LEU A 799 34.30 20.99 -3.52
CA LEU A 799 33.59 21.74 -4.56
C LEU A 799 33.67 21.03 -5.92
N ARG A 800 34.85 20.53 -6.32
CA ARG A 800 35.01 19.74 -7.56
C ARG A 800 34.10 18.51 -7.57
N LEU A 801 34.06 17.75 -6.47
CA LEU A 801 33.19 16.58 -6.34
C LEU A 801 31.71 16.95 -6.42
N VAL A 802 31.29 18.00 -5.73
CA VAL A 802 29.90 18.48 -5.78
C VAL A 802 29.49 18.94 -7.17
N LEU A 803 30.39 19.60 -7.91
CA LEU A 803 30.16 20.00 -9.29
C LEU A 803 29.98 18.76 -10.19
N LEU A 804 30.87 17.77 -10.08
CA LEU A 804 30.77 16.51 -10.83
C LEU A 804 29.47 15.75 -10.52
N ALA A 805 29.09 15.65 -9.24
CA ALA A 805 27.85 15.00 -8.80
C ALA A 805 26.61 15.70 -9.36
N ALA A 806 26.55 17.03 -9.24
CA ALA A 806 25.43 17.82 -9.75
C ALA A 806 25.29 17.71 -11.28
N LEU A 807 26.40 17.77 -12.02
CA LEU A 807 26.38 17.59 -13.47
C LEU A 807 25.96 16.17 -13.88
N THR A 808 26.34 15.15 -13.10
CA THR A 808 25.91 13.75 -13.31
C THR A 808 24.40 13.62 -13.17
N CYS A 809 23.80 14.33 -12.20
CA CYS A 809 22.36 14.31 -11.95
C CYS A 809 21.54 15.36 -12.75
N ASP A 810 22.20 16.17 -13.57
CA ASP A 810 21.61 17.30 -14.30
C ASP A 810 20.90 18.33 -13.38
N VAL A 811 21.53 18.65 -12.25
CA VAL A 811 21.03 19.62 -11.27
C VAL A 811 21.69 20.99 -11.47
N PRO A 812 20.91 22.07 -11.69
CA PRO A 812 21.44 23.43 -11.70
C PRO A 812 22.01 23.84 -10.34
N LEU A 813 23.19 24.47 -10.35
CA LEU A 813 23.88 24.91 -9.14
C LEU A 813 23.95 26.44 -9.04
N THR A 814 23.75 26.93 -7.83
CA THR A 814 24.18 28.27 -7.41
C THR A 814 25.29 28.10 -6.40
N VAL A 815 26.49 28.58 -6.69
CA VAL A 815 27.69 28.41 -5.87
C VAL A 815 28.03 29.73 -5.18
N SER A 816 27.89 29.70 -3.86
CA SER A 816 28.22 30.77 -2.93
C SER A 816 29.62 30.53 -2.37
N LEU A 817 30.59 31.35 -2.80
CA LEU A 817 31.99 31.24 -2.39
C LEU A 817 32.28 32.22 -1.25
N SER A 818 32.87 31.73 -0.15
CA SER A 818 33.29 32.58 0.97
C SER A 818 34.65 33.28 0.74
N GLY A 819 35.37 32.89 -0.32
CA GLY A 819 36.64 33.47 -0.75
C GLY A 819 36.66 33.69 -2.27
N GLY A 820 37.82 34.06 -2.82
CA GLY A 820 37.98 34.29 -4.25
C GLY A 820 37.60 33.06 -5.09
N ASP A 821 37.12 33.31 -6.30
CA ASP A 821 36.78 32.26 -7.26
C ASP A 821 38.07 31.59 -7.78
N PRO A 822 38.32 30.31 -7.46
CA PRO A 822 39.49 29.60 -7.95
C PRO A 822 39.38 29.28 -9.45
N TRP A 823 38.18 29.32 -10.04
CA TRP A 823 37.92 28.91 -11.42
C TRP A 823 36.94 29.88 -12.09
N PRO A 824 37.39 31.07 -12.54
CA PRO A 824 36.53 32.06 -13.21
C PRO A 824 35.75 31.52 -14.42
N TRP A 825 36.29 30.50 -15.08
CA TRP A 825 35.64 29.80 -16.18
C TRP A 825 34.39 29.01 -15.78
N LEU A 826 34.11 28.80 -14.48
CA LEU A 826 32.85 28.18 -14.03
C LEU A 826 31.63 28.98 -14.48
N ALA A 827 31.76 30.30 -14.64
CA ALA A 827 30.70 31.15 -15.16
C ALA A 827 30.33 30.86 -16.62
N GLU A 828 31.19 30.18 -17.37
CA GLU A 828 30.93 29.76 -18.76
C GLU A 828 29.99 28.53 -18.82
N HIS A 829 29.82 27.81 -17.70
CA HIS A 829 28.97 26.63 -17.64
C HIS A 829 27.50 27.04 -17.48
N ALA A 830 26.67 26.72 -18.48
CA ALA A 830 25.25 27.14 -18.52
C ALA A 830 24.39 26.72 -17.31
N CYS A 831 24.81 25.70 -16.55
CA CYS A 831 24.06 25.17 -15.40
C CYS A 831 24.63 25.61 -14.03
N ILE A 832 25.69 26.42 -14.01
CA ILE A 832 26.36 26.86 -12.79
C ILE A 832 26.34 28.39 -12.74
N THR A 833 25.86 28.93 -11.63
CA THR A 833 25.99 30.35 -11.31
C THR A 833 26.87 30.47 -10.08
N ALA A 834 28.06 31.07 -10.19
CA ALA A 834 28.99 31.25 -9.09
C ALA A 834 29.19 32.73 -8.77
N PHE A 835 29.29 33.07 -7.49
CA PHE A 835 29.68 34.40 -7.03
C PHE A 835 30.33 34.32 -5.65
N THR A 836 31.13 35.33 -5.35
CA THR A 836 31.72 35.52 -4.01
C THR A 836 30.75 36.31 -3.15
N GLU A 837 30.45 35.80 -1.96
CA GLU A 837 29.62 36.52 -0.98
C GLU A 837 29.99 36.18 0.46
N SER A 838 29.80 37.17 1.34
CA SER A 838 29.85 37.03 2.78
C SER A 838 28.68 36.21 3.32
N GLU A 839 28.80 35.75 4.56
CA GLU A 839 27.70 35.04 5.22
C GLU A 839 26.46 35.92 5.41
N ALA A 840 26.65 37.22 5.66
CA ALA A 840 25.55 38.18 5.81
C ALA A 840 24.75 38.35 4.50
N GLU A 841 25.44 38.38 3.37
CA GLU A 841 24.82 38.44 2.04
C GLU A 841 24.06 37.14 1.71
N LEU A 842 24.64 35.98 2.05
CA LEU A 842 23.96 34.69 1.91
C LEU A 842 22.65 34.63 2.73
N ILE A 843 22.68 35.11 3.99
CA ILE A 843 21.50 35.18 4.85
C ILE A 843 20.44 36.12 4.23
N ALA A 844 20.86 37.28 3.72
CA ALA A 844 19.96 38.21 3.05
C ALA A 844 19.31 37.57 1.81
N ARG A 845 20.07 36.80 1.01
CA ARG A 845 19.53 36.06 -0.14
C ARG A 845 18.52 35.01 0.28
N LEU A 846 18.83 34.18 1.28
CA LEU A 846 17.93 33.13 1.74
C LEU A 846 16.58 33.71 2.22
N ARG A 847 16.61 34.90 2.83
CA ARG A 847 15.40 35.62 3.27
C ARG A 847 14.64 36.29 2.13
N ASN A 848 15.30 36.62 1.02
CA ASN A 848 14.68 37.27 -0.13
C ASN A 848 13.85 36.28 -0.98
N SER A 849 12.54 36.53 -1.09
CA SER A 849 11.60 35.63 -1.77
C SER A 849 11.77 35.52 -3.29
N SER A 850 12.31 36.54 -3.97
CA SER A 850 12.55 36.48 -5.42
C SER A 850 13.85 35.75 -5.79
N GLU A 851 14.85 35.76 -4.90
CA GLU A 851 16.15 35.11 -5.13
C GLU A 851 16.19 33.65 -4.67
N LYS A 852 15.26 33.23 -3.80
CA LYS A 852 15.12 31.84 -3.33
C LYS A 852 14.25 30.96 -4.22
N ASP A 853 13.58 31.54 -5.23
CA ASP A 853 12.60 30.78 -6.02
C ASP A 853 13.27 29.61 -6.74
N GLY A 854 12.76 28.40 -6.47
CA GLY A 854 13.26 27.14 -7.02
C GLY A 854 14.47 26.50 -6.33
N VAL A 855 15.06 27.10 -5.27
CA VAL A 855 16.12 26.44 -4.47
C VAL A 855 15.49 25.40 -3.54
N ASP A 856 15.81 24.12 -3.73
CA ASP A 856 15.27 23.05 -2.89
C ASP A 856 16.19 22.76 -1.68
N ARG A 857 17.52 22.88 -1.84
CA ARG A 857 18.53 22.41 -0.87
C ARG A 857 19.76 23.34 -0.81
N LEU A 858 20.40 23.42 0.35
CA LEU A 858 21.69 24.08 0.61
C LEU A 858 22.74 23.02 0.96
N ARG A 859 23.71 22.77 0.07
CA ARG A 859 24.89 21.93 0.32
C ARG A 859 26.00 22.76 0.97
N ALA A 860 26.29 22.52 2.24
CA ALA A 860 27.38 23.16 2.96
C ALA A 860 28.64 22.29 2.92
N LEU A 861 29.74 22.80 2.35
CA LEU A 861 31.02 22.05 2.27
C LEU A 861 31.90 22.22 3.50
N ALA A 862 31.53 23.17 4.37
CA ALA A 862 32.12 23.44 5.67
C ALA A 862 30.99 23.78 6.66
N PRO A 863 31.22 23.67 7.98
CA PRO A 863 30.21 24.05 8.97
C PRO A 863 29.74 25.50 8.77
N VAL A 864 28.42 25.68 8.67
CA VAL A 864 27.78 27.00 8.59
C VAL A 864 27.27 27.44 9.95
N SER A 865 27.21 28.76 10.18
CA SER A 865 26.67 29.30 11.43
C SER A 865 25.20 28.94 11.64
N LEU A 866 24.75 29.01 12.90
CA LEU A 866 23.34 28.85 13.24
C LEU A 866 22.46 29.90 12.54
N ALA A 867 22.98 31.10 12.26
CA ALA A 867 22.23 32.15 11.57
C ALA A 867 21.92 31.77 10.12
N VAL A 868 22.87 31.14 9.42
CA VAL A 868 22.64 30.60 8.06
C VAL A 868 21.62 29.46 8.10
N ARG A 869 21.72 28.55 9.07
CA ARG A 869 20.74 27.45 9.23
C ARG A 869 19.34 27.99 9.47
N SER A 870 19.18 28.93 10.40
CA SER A 870 17.88 29.57 10.67
C SER A 870 17.32 30.25 9.42
N ALA A 871 18.14 30.99 8.67
CA ALA A 871 17.71 31.62 7.43
C ALA A 871 17.29 30.60 6.36
N ALA A 872 18.00 29.48 6.24
CA ALA A 872 17.63 28.39 5.32
C ALA A 872 16.32 27.72 5.74
N HIS A 873 16.13 27.44 7.04
CA HIS A 873 14.90 26.86 7.58
C HIS A 873 13.69 27.80 7.40
N GLU A 874 13.85 29.10 7.66
CA GLU A 874 12.87 30.16 7.38
C GLU A 874 12.47 30.19 5.89
N ALA A 875 13.43 29.90 5.01
CA ALA A 875 13.23 29.83 3.57
C ALA A 875 12.62 28.49 3.10
N GLY A 876 12.53 27.47 3.96
CA GLY A 876 12.12 26.12 3.59
C GLY A 876 13.17 25.37 2.77
N VAL A 877 14.45 25.73 2.91
CA VAL A 877 15.60 25.12 2.23
C VAL A 877 16.29 24.14 3.17
N ALA A 878 16.36 22.86 2.79
CA ALA A 878 17.03 21.85 3.61
C ALA A 878 18.56 22.03 3.57
N VAL A 879 19.20 22.09 4.73
CA VAL A 879 20.66 22.20 4.88
C VAL A 879 21.28 20.81 4.88
N ILE A 880 22.32 20.61 4.06
CA ILE A 880 23.05 19.36 3.94
C ILE A 880 24.52 19.63 4.21
N ASP A 881 24.96 19.34 5.44
CA ASP A 881 26.31 19.53 5.95
C ASP A 881 27.08 18.20 6.10
N ALA A 882 26.51 17.09 5.62
CA ALA A 882 27.18 15.80 5.57
C ALA A 882 28.50 15.91 4.79
N PRO A 883 29.56 15.16 5.14
CA PRO A 883 30.78 15.13 4.34
C PRO A 883 30.49 14.82 2.86
N VAL A 884 31.26 15.40 1.94
CA VAL A 884 31.18 15.04 0.52
C VAL A 884 31.85 13.69 0.33
N LEU A 885 31.12 12.72 -0.21
CA LEU A 885 31.61 11.36 -0.38
C LEU A 885 32.00 11.09 -1.83
N ALA A 886 33.02 10.25 -2.01
CA ALA A 886 33.46 9.78 -3.32
C ALA A 886 32.53 8.68 -3.89
N VAL A 887 31.75 8.02 -3.03
CA VAL A 887 30.82 6.96 -3.42
C VAL A 887 29.50 7.54 -3.94
N GLY A 888 29.24 7.33 -5.23
CA GLY A 888 28.04 7.87 -5.90
C GLY A 888 26.72 7.39 -5.33
N ARG A 889 26.65 6.16 -4.82
CA ARG A 889 25.43 5.60 -4.22
C ARG A 889 24.93 6.42 -3.03
N LEU A 890 25.84 7.08 -2.29
CA LEU A 890 25.52 7.92 -1.15
C LEU A 890 25.40 9.39 -1.53
N GLU A 891 26.38 9.92 -2.29
CA GLU A 891 26.46 11.35 -2.60
C GLU A 891 25.34 11.82 -3.53
N LEU A 892 25.01 11.06 -4.59
CA LEU A 892 24.02 11.49 -5.60
C LEU A 892 22.59 11.65 -5.02
N ARG A 893 22.29 11.02 -3.87
CA ARG A 893 20.98 11.16 -3.20
C ARG A 893 20.68 12.60 -2.79
N TRP A 894 21.71 13.39 -2.49
CA TRP A 894 21.57 14.81 -2.13
C TRP A 894 21.11 15.68 -3.30
N TYR A 895 21.19 15.19 -4.53
CA TYR A 895 20.83 15.92 -5.75
C TYR A 895 19.47 15.46 -6.30
N LEU A 896 18.89 14.42 -5.72
CA LEU A 896 17.72 13.74 -6.24
C LEU A 896 16.57 13.75 -5.23
N ARG A 897 15.36 13.72 -5.78
CA ARG A 897 14.09 13.60 -5.09
C ARG A 897 13.47 12.26 -5.48
N GLU A 898 13.14 11.47 -4.48
CA GLU A 898 12.50 10.18 -4.70
C GLU A 898 11.05 10.36 -5.14
N GLN A 899 10.61 9.51 -6.04
CA GLN A 899 9.27 9.53 -6.61
C GLN A 899 8.83 8.10 -6.90
N THR A 900 7.59 7.79 -6.60
CA THR A 900 7.02 6.49 -7.00
C THR A 900 5.82 6.72 -7.90
N ILE A 901 5.44 5.75 -8.75
CA ILE A 901 4.36 5.65 -9.75
C ILE A 901 3.73 4.26 -9.76
N GLY A 902 2.71 4.06 -8.97
CA GLY A 902 1.63 3.09 -9.18
C GLY A 902 0.69 3.49 -10.30
N ARG A 903 0.43 2.54 -11.18
CA ARG A 903 -0.49 2.66 -12.30
C ARG A 903 -1.33 1.40 -12.33
N VAL A 904 -2.65 1.57 -12.32
CA VAL A 904 -3.56 0.46 -12.64
C VAL A 904 -3.34 0.10 -14.12
N THR A 905 -2.93 -1.14 -14.37
CA THR A 905 -2.64 -1.68 -15.71
C THR A 905 -3.73 -2.64 -16.19
N HIS A 906 -4.84 -2.74 -15.47
CA HIS A 906 -6.02 -3.50 -15.90
C HIS A 906 -7.22 -2.57 -16.17
N ARG A 907 -8.13 -3.03 -17.02
CA ARG A 907 -9.48 -2.47 -17.14
C ARG A 907 -10.48 -3.56 -16.78
N TYR A 908 -11.11 -3.44 -15.61
CA TYR A 908 -12.02 -4.46 -15.06
C TYR A 908 -11.42 -5.88 -15.02
N GLY A 909 -10.17 -6.00 -14.56
CA GLY A 909 -9.46 -7.27 -14.44
C GLY A 909 -8.70 -7.70 -15.70
N ASN A 910 -9.08 -7.19 -16.87
CA ASN A 910 -8.36 -7.46 -18.11
C ASN A 910 -7.06 -6.64 -18.13
N VAL A 911 -5.92 -7.31 -17.99
CA VAL A 911 -4.60 -6.66 -18.02
C VAL A 911 -4.35 -6.11 -19.42
N MET A 912 -4.06 -4.82 -19.49
CA MET A 912 -3.64 -4.17 -20.71
C MET A 912 -2.13 -4.37 -20.82
N GLU A 913 -1.69 -5.27 -21.69
CA GLU A 913 -0.27 -5.36 -22.03
C GLU A 913 0.19 -3.98 -22.54
N PRO A 914 1.43 -3.55 -22.22
CA PRO A 914 2.01 -2.41 -22.91
C PRO A 914 1.91 -2.70 -24.40
N ALA A 915 1.31 -1.81 -25.19
CA ALA A 915 1.43 -1.88 -26.64
C ALA A 915 2.92 -2.12 -26.93
N ALA A 916 3.26 -3.24 -27.57
CA ALA A 916 4.63 -3.54 -27.93
C ALA A 916 5.16 -2.30 -28.65
N THR A 917 6.06 -1.57 -28.00
CA THR A 917 6.75 -0.44 -28.60
C THR A 917 7.51 -1.01 -29.78
N GLN A 918 6.98 -0.77 -30.99
CA GLN A 918 7.72 -0.95 -32.25
C GLN A 918 8.90 0.00 -32.29
#